data_AF-A0A2D5BSA1-F1
#
_entry.id   AF-A0A2D5BSA1-F1
#
_cell.length_a   1.000
_cell.length_b   1.000
_cell.length_c   1.000
_cell.angle_alpha   90.00
_cell.angle_beta   90.00
_cell.angle_gamma   90.00
#
_symmetry.space_group_name_H-M   'P 1'
#
loop_
_entity.id
_entity.type
_entity.pdbx_description
1 polymer ?
#
loop_
_entity_poly.entity_id
_entity_poly.type
_entity_poly.pdbx_seq_one_letter_code
_entity_poly.pdbx_strand_id
1 'polypeptide(L)'
;MNPTTMIIIPLLLILPACGTDKPEPPPPAKKPAPPATIEEEVRGNVLSQPIGVGQSVADLGLGDALVSRIVDRVIQASYQERSLQVQGVVTPPESGVTAQPNDPARAQATQLSTSPLPALPEATRAYRERTPAGRPAVRGFRTQSEAWPVADPLAQPAGALREAAEVIARGLAPRGLLRTLVEVVAVLGPAEVEDARPEVMQQLKELGFPVDLLRYFDPDTDGLTLTRNIATDLRSGATTAAVAERLAKAEMRFVPSAPDFRAASESGEVRATALRLQLSRGDSWGQLEDGGGVKVLRQLVTSLPGSTIFAHIEPRFIDVLRESVSDLSPDARDRIRLLHAQGPVSQWAQDNGKAGSCIDSEKGRVSATLIPRYTSRGQDGSEYLAGESHLYDALRGAGHRTYQSPLLFQGGDVLVVEHPKRGERWAFVGESEIARNRALGLTNEQVSTAFAIELGVDRCVVLPSISFHIDYDVTFRVVRGELVAFVEDTEAAVGLVLEQGIRVLREANVISAEAATELRQQLDASKTNPTLRDQFFRTFSGKLFSTVDERGAFPLGLIRRFSDRDIHRGIGNFQRVMSALDQFAALALTPAALDGPGHQRAHLRAYRRQSALRADLVDQLGALDIRIKAVPSFSDGARSITTINGVQVRGAYLLPTYGGKIASAVDAAAKRAFESVLGDEVRVIEIQCAESQRRSGALHCSVATYPELLFEPTSKD
;
A
#
# COMPACT_ATOMS: atom_id res chain seq x y z
N MET A 1 32.72 -26.09 -4.22
CA MET A 1 32.62 -25.91 -5.68
C MET A 1 31.86 -24.62 -5.92
N ASN A 2 32.49 -23.66 -6.59
CA ASN A 2 31.96 -22.30 -6.82
C ASN A 2 30.69 -22.33 -7.71
N PRO A 3 29.65 -21.55 -7.39
CA PRO A 3 28.70 -21.11 -8.40
C PRO A 3 29.22 -19.80 -9.00
N THR A 4 29.68 -19.88 -10.25
CA THR A 4 30.00 -18.72 -11.07
C THR A 4 28.68 -18.03 -11.43
N THR A 5 28.36 -16.92 -10.76
CA THR A 5 27.27 -16.02 -11.15
C THR A 5 27.65 -15.37 -12.47
N MET A 6 27.05 -15.81 -13.56
CA MET A 6 27.21 -15.20 -14.88
C MET A 6 26.33 -13.94 -14.94
N ILE A 7 26.95 -12.77 -14.80
CA ILE A 7 26.30 -11.45 -14.92
C ILE A 7 26.17 -11.15 -16.42
N ILE A 8 24.94 -11.13 -16.92
CA ILE A 8 24.64 -10.70 -18.30
C ILE A 8 24.47 -9.18 -18.29
N ILE A 9 25.37 -8.47 -18.96
CA ILE A 9 25.24 -7.04 -19.28
C ILE A 9 24.45 -6.93 -20.58
N PRO A 10 23.23 -6.36 -20.61
CA PRO A 10 22.59 -5.99 -21.87
C PRO A 10 22.98 -4.53 -22.16
N LEU A 11 24.14 -4.31 -22.79
CA LEU A 11 24.44 -3.01 -23.38
C LEU A 11 25.10 -3.19 -24.75
N LEU A 12 24.27 -3.38 -25.77
CA LEU A 12 24.54 -3.00 -27.15
C LEU A 12 23.29 -3.25 -28.02
N LEU A 13 22.51 -2.19 -28.24
CA LEU A 13 21.64 -2.10 -29.41
C LEU A 13 22.56 -2.05 -30.65
N ILE A 14 22.89 -3.22 -31.22
CA ILE A 14 23.57 -3.32 -32.52
C ILE A 14 22.47 -3.44 -33.60
N LEU A 15 22.53 -2.53 -34.56
CA LEU A 15 21.75 -2.54 -35.81
C LEU A 15 21.97 -3.85 -36.59
N PRO A 16 20.98 -4.39 -37.32
CA PRO A 16 21.22 -5.61 -38.10
C PRO A 16 22.04 -5.29 -39.36
N ALA A 17 23.18 -5.98 -39.52
CA ALA A 17 23.88 -6.07 -40.79
C ALA A 17 23.35 -7.29 -41.58
N CYS A 18 23.02 -7.07 -42.86
CA CYS A 18 22.65 -8.11 -43.81
C CYS A 18 23.82 -9.07 -44.09
N GLY A 19 23.53 -10.37 -44.18
CA GLY A 19 24.43 -11.39 -44.70
C GLY A 19 23.66 -12.69 -44.99
N THR A 20 23.59 -13.05 -46.26
CA THR A 20 22.95 -14.25 -46.81
C THR A 20 23.90 -15.44 -46.76
N ASP A 21 23.44 -16.61 -46.30
CA ASP A 21 23.54 -17.89 -47.02
C ASP A 21 22.80 -19.01 -46.26
N LYS A 22 21.95 -19.75 -46.99
CA LYS A 22 21.07 -20.82 -46.49
C LYS A 22 21.62 -22.21 -46.84
N PRO A 23 21.60 -23.17 -45.90
CA PRO A 23 21.39 -24.57 -46.21
C PRO A 23 19.92 -24.98 -45.91
N GLU A 24 19.43 -25.98 -46.65
CA GLU A 24 18.04 -26.50 -46.60
C GLU A 24 17.62 -27.01 -45.21
N PRO A 25 16.36 -26.78 -44.79
CA PRO A 25 15.90 -27.15 -43.46
C PRO A 25 15.42 -28.60 -43.38
N PRO A 26 15.68 -29.29 -42.26
CA PRO A 26 15.04 -30.57 -41.93
C PRO A 26 13.52 -30.41 -41.74
N PRO A 27 12.73 -31.52 -41.79
CA PRO A 27 11.28 -31.49 -41.71
C PRO A 27 10.77 -30.76 -40.46
N PRO A 28 9.60 -30.07 -40.53
CA PRO A 28 9.16 -29.16 -39.50
C PRO A 28 8.86 -29.91 -38.20
N ALA A 29 9.78 -29.81 -37.23
CA ALA A 29 9.45 -30.02 -35.84
C ALA A 29 8.24 -29.14 -35.50
N LYS A 30 7.29 -29.65 -34.70
CA LYS A 30 6.22 -28.82 -34.11
C LYS A 30 6.89 -27.54 -33.62
N LYS A 31 6.56 -26.40 -34.23
CA LYS A 31 7.16 -25.11 -33.84
C LYS A 31 6.98 -25.02 -32.32
N PRO A 32 8.07 -24.97 -31.53
CA PRO A 32 7.93 -24.71 -30.11
C PRO A 32 7.09 -23.44 -30.00
N ALA A 33 6.12 -23.45 -29.08
CA ALA A 33 5.35 -22.24 -28.82
C ALA A 33 6.35 -21.09 -28.66
N PRO A 34 6.09 -19.92 -29.29
CA PRO A 34 6.98 -18.78 -29.12
C PRO A 34 7.20 -18.59 -27.62
N PRO A 35 8.45 -18.31 -27.18
CA PRO A 35 8.72 -18.11 -25.77
C PRO A 35 7.76 -17.03 -25.26
N ALA A 36 7.06 -17.35 -24.17
CA ALA A 36 6.18 -16.40 -23.51
C ALA A 36 6.97 -15.10 -23.27
N THR A 37 6.31 -13.97 -23.50
CA THR A 37 6.88 -12.68 -23.12
C THR A 37 7.18 -12.66 -21.61
N ILE A 38 8.11 -11.82 -21.17
CA ILE A 38 8.41 -11.68 -19.73
C ILE A 38 7.14 -11.30 -18.96
N GLU A 39 6.28 -10.47 -19.54
CA GLU A 39 4.99 -10.12 -18.98
C GLU A 39 4.08 -11.33 -18.79
N GLU A 40 3.96 -12.23 -19.77
CA GLU A 40 3.16 -13.45 -19.66
C GLU A 40 3.72 -14.44 -18.64
N GLU A 41 5.05 -14.59 -18.59
CA GLU A 41 5.73 -15.42 -17.58
C GLU A 41 5.45 -14.90 -16.17
N VAL A 42 5.71 -13.61 -15.92
CA VAL A 42 5.48 -12.99 -14.61
C VAL A 42 3.98 -13.02 -14.26
N ARG A 43 3.09 -12.83 -15.23
CA ARG A 43 1.64 -12.98 -15.02
C ARG A 43 1.27 -14.39 -14.58
N GLY A 44 1.80 -15.42 -15.25
CA GLY A 44 1.61 -16.81 -14.86
C GLY A 44 2.13 -17.09 -13.45
N ASN A 45 3.30 -16.55 -13.11
CA ASN A 45 3.89 -16.66 -11.77
C ASN A 45 3.03 -15.98 -10.70
N VAL A 46 2.52 -14.76 -10.95
CA VAL A 46 1.62 -14.04 -10.03
C VAL A 46 0.34 -14.83 -9.81
N LEU A 47 -0.32 -15.27 -10.88
CA LEU A 47 -1.59 -15.97 -10.79
C LEU A 47 -1.47 -17.36 -10.16
N SER A 48 -0.30 -18.01 -10.26
CA SER A 48 -0.05 -19.33 -9.67
C SER A 48 0.42 -19.29 -8.22
N GLN A 49 0.66 -18.11 -7.64
CA GLN A 49 1.07 -18.03 -6.24
C GLN A 49 0.00 -18.66 -5.34
N PRO A 50 0.39 -19.51 -4.36
CA PRO A 50 -0.56 -20.28 -3.58
C PRO A 50 -1.36 -19.40 -2.61
N ILE A 51 -2.61 -19.81 -2.38
CA ILE A 51 -3.45 -19.32 -1.28
C ILE A 51 -4.08 -20.53 -0.59
N GLY A 52 -3.41 -21.04 0.45
CA GLY A 52 -3.75 -22.35 1.01
C GLY A 52 -3.40 -23.51 0.06
N VAL A 53 -4.04 -24.65 0.28
CA VAL A 53 -3.82 -25.93 -0.40
C VAL A 53 -4.72 -26.00 -1.64
N GLY A 54 -4.12 -26.10 -2.82
CA GLY A 54 -4.86 -26.31 -4.07
C GLY A 54 -5.62 -25.09 -4.62
N GLN A 55 -5.39 -23.90 -4.05
CA GLN A 55 -5.89 -22.62 -4.56
C GLN A 55 -4.74 -21.65 -4.80
N SER A 56 -5.02 -20.60 -5.56
CA SER A 56 -4.05 -19.64 -6.06
C SER A 56 -4.63 -18.23 -6.14
N VAL A 57 -3.79 -17.27 -6.50
CA VAL A 57 -4.21 -15.88 -6.79
C VAL A 57 -5.23 -15.82 -7.93
N ALA A 58 -5.17 -16.73 -8.90
CA ALA A 58 -6.16 -16.79 -9.98
C ALA A 58 -7.59 -16.97 -9.44
N ASP A 59 -7.77 -17.70 -8.34
CA ASP A 59 -9.07 -17.97 -7.74
C ASP A 59 -9.69 -16.72 -7.07
N LEU A 60 -8.90 -15.66 -6.87
CA LEU A 60 -9.40 -14.36 -6.37
C LEU A 60 -10.14 -13.54 -7.42
N GLY A 61 -10.14 -13.97 -8.69
CA GLY A 61 -10.86 -13.27 -9.77
C GLY A 61 -10.45 -11.81 -9.95
N LEU A 62 -9.18 -11.50 -9.73
CA LEU A 62 -8.62 -10.15 -9.92
C LEU A 62 -8.84 -9.69 -11.36
N GLY A 63 -9.21 -8.42 -11.55
CA GLY A 63 -9.40 -7.85 -12.89
C GLY A 63 -8.08 -7.77 -13.67
N ASP A 64 -8.16 -7.94 -14.99
CA ASP A 64 -6.97 -7.97 -15.85
C ASP A 64 -6.09 -6.72 -15.74
N ALA A 65 -6.71 -5.55 -15.60
CA ALA A 65 -6.00 -4.28 -15.41
C ALA A 65 -5.17 -4.30 -14.12
N LEU A 66 -5.78 -4.67 -12.98
CA LEU A 66 -5.10 -4.78 -11.70
C LEU A 66 -3.96 -5.81 -11.75
N VAL A 67 -4.21 -7.00 -12.33
CA VAL A 67 -3.16 -8.03 -12.50
C VAL A 67 -2.00 -7.48 -13.32
N SER A 68 -2.27 -6.72 -14.39
CA SER A 68 -1.23 -6.14 -15.24
C SER A 68 -0.37 -5.12 -14.47
N ARG A 69 -0.98 -4.30 -13.60
CA ARG A 69 -0.23 -3.38 -12.71
C ARG A 69 0.62 -4.12 -11.68
N ILE A 70 0.11 -5.23 -11.11
CA ILE A 70 0.88 -6.08 -10.19
C ILE A 70 2.08 -6.67 -10.94
N VAL A 71 1.88 -7.20 -12.15
CA VAL A 71 2.93 -7.72 -13.02
C VAL A 71 3.98 -6.65 -13.32
N ASP A 72 3.57 -5.44 -13.66
CA ASP A 72 4.46 -4.31 -13.93
C ASP A 72 5.36 -3.99 -12.74
N ARG A 73 4.80 -3.93 -11.53
CA ARG A 73 5.56 -3.72 -10.29
C ARG A 73 6.54 -4.87 -10.00
N VAL A 74 6.13 -6.12 -10.23
CA VAL A 74 7.02 -7.29 -10.07
C VAL A 74 8.17 -7.24 -11.08
N ILE A 75 7.90 -6.89 -12.35
CA ILE A 75 8.93 -6.71 -13.38
C ILE A 75 9.90 -5.59 -12.99
N GLN A 76 9.37 -4.45 -12.54
CA GLN A 76 10.18 -3.32 -12.07
C GLN A 76 11.10 -3.75 -10.93
N ALA A 77 10.55 -4.24 -9.82
CA ALA A 77 11.34 -4.66 -8.65
C ALA A 77 12.38 -5.73 -9.03
N SER A 78 11.96 -6.74 -9.79
CA SER A 78 12.82 -7.84 -10.22
C SER A 78 13.99 -7.38 -11.11
N TYR A 79 13.72 -6.51 -12.09
CA TYR A 79 14.76 -5.99 -12.97
C TYR A 79 15.76 -5.15 -12.18
N GLN A 80 15.25 -4.32 -11.29
CA GLN A 80 16.01 -3.41 -10.45
C GLN A 80 16.92 -4.12 -9.44
N GLU A 81 16.47 -5.21 -8.83
CA GLU A 81 17.29 -6.01 -7.90
C GLU A 81 18.42 -6.76 -8.62
N ARG A 82 18.16 -7.22 -9.84
CA ARG A 82 19.16 -7.97 -10.64
C ARG A 82 20.16 -7.08 -11.37
N SER A 83 19.71 -5.94 -11.90
CA SER A 83 20.48 -5.15 -12.87
C SER A 83 21.19 -3.93 -12.26
N LEU A 84 20.77 -3.48 -11.06
CA LEU A 84 21.32 -2.30 -10.39
C LEU A 84 22.10 -2.68 -9.12
N GLN A 85 22.83 -3.79 -9.20
CA GLN A 85 23.70 -4.27 -8.11
C GLN A 85 24.96 -3.40 -7.99
N VAL A 86 25.35 -3.11 -6.76
CA VAL A 86 26.57 -2.40 -6.43
C VAL A 86 27.56 -3.39 -5.80
N GLN A 87 28.78 -3.48 -6.33
CA GLN A 87 29.82 -4.35 -5.78
C GLN A 87 30.17 -3.98 -4.33
N GLY A 88 30.35 -4.99 -3.48
CA GLY A 88 30.83 -4.83 -2.11
C GLY A 88 29.74 -4.54 -1.06
N VAL A 89 28.46 -4.59 -1.45
CA VAL A 89 27.35 -4.51 -0.49
C VAL A 89 27.15 -5.89 0.13
N VAL A 90 27.74 -6.08 1.30
CA VAL A 90 27.26 -7.07 2.27
C VAL A 90 25.80 -6.73 2.53
N THR A 91 24.94 -7.74 2.57
CA THR A 91 23.55 -7.69 3.02
C THR A 91 23.40 -6.61 4.10
N PRO A 92 22.40 -5.70 4.05
CA PRO A 92 22.18 -4.75 5.14
C PRO A 92 22.27 -5.55 6.44
N PRO A 93 23.12 -5.14 7.41
CA PRO A 93 23.43 -5.98 8.56
C PRO A 93 22.11 -6.51 9.11
N GLU A 94 21.92 -7.82 9.04
CA GLU A 94 20.75 -8.48 9.61
C GLU A 94 20.73 -8.11 11.08
N SER A 95 19.94 -7.09 11.45
CA SER A 95 19.42 -6.84 12.80
C SER A 95 20.38 -7.15 13.96
N GLY A 96 21.68 -6.89 13.78
CA GLY A 96 22.76 -7.35 14.65
C GLY A 96 23.35 -6.22 15.48
N VAL A 97 22.64 -5.10 15.60
CA VAL A 97 22.94 -4.15 16.68
C VAL A 97 22.41 -4.82 17.95
N THR A 98 23.27 -5.61 18.58
CA THR A 98 23.19 -5.80 20.02
C THR A 98 23.06 -4.41 20.62
N ALA A 99 21.89 -4.11 21.22
CA ALA A 99 21.75 -2.92 22.03
C ALA A 99 22.98 -2.87 22.93
N GLN A 100 23.82 -1.84 22.81
CA GLN A 100 24.89 -1.68 23.78
C GLN A 100 24.23 -1.68 25.17
N PRO A 101 24.80 -2.37 26.16
CA PRO A 101 24.24 -2.37 27.50
C PRO A 101 24.25 -0.92 28.01
N ASN A 102 23.07 -0.28 28.00
CA ASN A 102 22.91 1.12 28.34
C ASN A 102 22.78 1.32 29.86
N ASP A 103 23.19 2.51 30.30
CA ASP A 103 23.12 2.98 31.68
C ASP A 103 21.65 3.04 32.15
N PRO A 104 21.20 2.14 33.04
CA PRO A 104 19.81 2.07 33.48
C PRO A 104 19.35 3.33 34.22
N ALA A 105 20.26 4.15 34.74
CA ALA A 105 19.91 5.38 35.45
C ALA A 105 19.28 6.44 34.53
N ARG A 106 19.70 6.51 33.26
CA ARG A 106 19.20 7.52 32.30
C ARG A 106 17.83 7.17 31.73
N ALA A 107 17.52 5.88 31.57
CA ALA A 107 16.22 5.40 31.11
C ALA A 107 15.11 5.57 32.16
N GLN A 108 15.43 5.40 33.45
CA GLN A 108 14.46 5.53 34.55
C GLN A 108 13.97 6.97 34.78
N ALA A 109 14.72 7.99 34.35
CA ALA A 109 14.36 9.39 34.55
C ALA A 109 13.29 9.91 33.57
N THR A 110 13.07 9.22 32.44
CA THR A 110 12.10 9.66 31.42
C THR A 110 10.75 8.97 31.62
N GLN A 111 9.84 9.60 32.36
CA GLN A 111 8.47 9.10 32.50
C GLN A 111 7.68 9.36 31.22
N LEU A 112 7.29 8.28 30.54
CA LEU A 112 6.27 8.29 29.47
C LEU A 112 5.06 7.52 29.97
N SER A 113 3.86 8.06 29.73
CA SER A 113 2.62 7.36 30.04
C SER A 113 2.50 6.10 29.17
N THR A 114 2.32 4.94 29.82
CA THR A 114 2.17 3.65 29.17
C THR A 114 0.80 3.06 29.46
N SER A 115 0.10 2.56 28.44
CA SER A 115 -1.11 1.76 28.63
C SER A 115 -0.76 0.28 28.42
N PRO A 116 -0.84 -0.55 29.47
CA PRO A 116 -0.55 -1.98 29.33
C PRO A 116 -1.61 -2.67 28.47
N LEU A 117 -1.27 -3.86 27.98
CA LEU A 117 -2.24 -4.72 27.32
C LEU A 117 -3.33 -5.17 28.31
N PRO A 118 -4.61 -5.16 27.91
CA PRO A 118 -5.64 -5.81 28.72
C PRO A 118 -5.34 -7.31 28.83
N ALA A 119 -5.68 -7.92 29.98
CA ALA A 119 -5.59 -9.35 30.15
C ALA A 119 -6.55 -10.06 29.17
N LEU A 120 -5.99 -10.87 28.26
CA LEU A 120 -6.78 -11.67 27.33
C LEU A 120 -7.17 -13.01 27.97
N PRO A 121 -8.38 -13.53 27.69
CA PRO A 121 -8.73 -14.92 27.97
C PRO A 121 -7.70 -15.88 27.36
N GLU A 122 -7.41 -16.99 28.05
CA GLU A 122 -6.42 -17.98 27.61
C GLU A 122 -6.72 -18.53 26.21
N ALA A 123 -8.00 -18.85 25.94
CA ALA A 123 -8.43 -19.33 24.64
C ALA A 123 -8.14 -18.32 23.50
N THR A 124 -8.35 -17.01 23.74
CA THR A 124 -8.04 -15.96 22.78
C THR A 124 -6.54 -15.86 22.54
N ARG A 125 -5.73 -15.94 23.60
CA ARG A 125 -4.26 -15.93 23.49
C ARG A 125 -3.75 -17.12 22.67
N ALA A 126 -4.16 -18.33 23.04
CA ALA A 126 -3.78 -19.56 22.35
C ALA A 126 -4.25 -19.58 20.88
N TYR A 127 -5.39 -18.96 20.58
CA TYR A 127 -5.84 -18.77 19.20
C TYR A 127 -4.90 -17.85 18.40
N ARG A 128 -4.57 -16.68 18.94
CA ARG A 128 -3.70 -15.70 18.27
C ARG A 128 -2.30 -16.25 18.04
N GLU A 129 -1.72 -16.95 19.02
CA GLU A 129 -0.40 -17.59 18.91
C GLU A 129 -0.34 -18.64 17.79
N ARG A 130 -1.47 -19.28 17.47
CA ARG A 130 -1.59 -20.28 16.40
C ARG A 130 -1.93 -19.69 15.02
N THR A 131 -2.14 -18.37 14.92
CA THR A 131 -2.56 -17.69 13.69
C THR A 131 -1.37 -16.93 13.10
N PRO A 132 -0.50 -17.58 12.28
CA PRO A 132 0.67 -16.91 11.73
C PRO A 132 0.28 -15.84 10.71
N ALA A 133 1.17 -14.88 10.49
CA ALA A 133 1.06 -13.95 9.36
C ALA A 133 1.16 -14.70 8.03
N GLY A 134 0.39 -14.28 7.03
CA GLY A 134 0.34 -14.93 5.71
C GLY A 134 -1.05 -14.85 5.07
N ARG A 135 -1.24 -15.44 3.89
CA ARG A 135 -2.56 -15.46 3.24
C ARG A 135 -3.46 -16.49 3.94
N PRO A 136 -4.57 -16.09 4.57
CA PRO A 136 -5.47 -17.05 5.19
C PRO A 136 -6.01 -18.03 4.15
N ALA A 137 -6.01 -19.33 4.47
CA ALA A 137 -6.53 -20.36 3.57
C ALA A 137 -8.06 -20.27 3.41
N VAL A 138 -8.75 -19.90 4.50
CA VAL A 138 -10.20 -19.64 4.51
C VAL A 138 -10.53 -18.23 4.01
N ARG A 139 -11.34 -18.12 2.96
CA ARG A 139 -11.72 -16.84 2.34
C ARG A 139 -12.48 -15.93 3.31
N GLY A 140 -13.38 -16.51 4.09
CA GLY A 140 -14.14 -15.81 5.13
C GLY A 140 -13.35 -15.49 6.39
N PHE A 141 -12.02 -15.65 6.45
CA PHE A 141 -11.24 -15.35 7.66
C PHE A 141 -11.50 -13.95 8.21
N ARG A 142 -11.64 -13.83 9.54
CA ARG A 142 -11.81 -12.54 10.23
C ARG A 142 -11.12 -12.56 11.58
N THR A 143 -10.50 -11.44 11.98
CA THR A 143 -10.02 -11.27 13.34
C THR A 143 -11.12 -10.68 14.23
N GLN A 144 -11.78 -11.54 15.01
CA GLN A 144 -12.72 -11.13 16.07
C GLN A 144 -12.34 -11.74 17.42
N SER A 145 -13.07 -11.36 18.47
CA SER A 145 -13.02 -11.98 19.81
C SER A 145 -13.46 -13.45 19.80
N GLU A 146 -14.22 -13.87 18.80
CA GLU A 146 -14.59 -15.25 18.56
C GLU A 146 -13.55 -15.95 17.68
N ALA A 147 -13.28 -17.22 17.99
CA ALA A 147 -12.34 -18.01 17.20
C ALA A 147 -12.88 -18.22 15.77
N TRP A 148 -12.19 -17.65 14.78
CA TRP A 148 -12.43 -17.94 13.37
C TRP A 148 -11.48 -19.06 12.91
N PRO A 149 -11.91 -20.06 12.15
CA PRO A 149 -11.00 -21.04 11.60
C PRO A 149 -9.87 -20.36 10.81
N VAL A 150 -8.64 -20.84 10.99
CA VAL A 150 -7.43 -20.37 10.29
C VAL A 150 -6.84 -21.51 9.44
N ALA A 151 -7.08 -22.74 9.89
CA ALA A 151 -6.63 -23.94 9.22
C ALA A 151 -7.33 -24.10 7.87
N ASP A 152 -6.63 -24.73 6.94
CA ASP A 152 -7.13 -24.97 5.61
C ASP A 152 -8.23 -26.05 5.63
N PRO A 153 -9.46 -25.72 5.21
CA PRO A 153 -10.54 -26.69 5.14
C PRO A 153 -10.35 -27.69 4.00
N LEU A 154 -9.34 -27.59 3.14
CA LEU A 154 -9.00 -28.61 2.16
C LEU A 154 -7.97 -29.62 2.70
N ALA A 155 -7.35 -29.33 3.85
CA ALA A 155 -6.37 -30.22 4.45
C ALA A 155 -6.97 -31.40 5.23
N GLN A 156 -8.24 -31.32 5.67
CA GLN A 156 -8.82 -32.29 6.63
C GLN A 156 -10.23 -32.89 6.36
N PRO A 157 -11.05 -32.50 5.37
CA PRO A 157 -12.30 -33.19 5.06
C PRO A 157 -12.21 -34.14 3.84
N ALA A 158 -13.03 -35.18 3.88
CA ALA A 158 -13.32 -36.08 2.76
C ALA A 158 -14.76 -35.90 2.28
N GLY A 159 -15.04 -36.28 1.03
CA GLY A 159 -16.40 -36.24 0.46
C GLY A 159 -16.96 -34.82 0.29
N ALA A 160 -18.25 -34.64 0.59
CA ALA A 160 -19.02 -33.42 0.32
C ALA A 160 -18.45 -32.15 0.97
N LEU A 161 -17.85 -32.26 2.16
CA LEU A 161 -17.24 -31.09 2.83
C LEU A 161 -16.04 -30.53 2.04
N ARG A 162 -15.22 -31.41 1.47
CA ARG A 162 -14.09 -30.99 0.62
C ARG A 162 -14.60 -30.33 -0.66
N GLU A 163 -15.59 -30.96 -1.29
CA GLU A 163 -16.21 -30.42 -2.51
C GLU A 163 -16.85 -29.04 -2.25
N ALA A 164 -17.54 -28.87 -1.12
CA ALA A 164 -18.10 -27.60 -0.70
C ALA A 164 -17.02 -26.52 -0.48
N ALA A 165 -15.91 -26.86 0.20
CA ALA A 165 -14.78 -25.95 0.35
C ALA A 165 -14.16 -25.55 -1.00
N GLU A 166 -14.06 -26.48 -1.96
CA GLU A 166 -13.60 -26.20 -3.33
C GLU A 166 -14.56 -25.27 -4.09
N VAL A 167 -15.87 -25.45 -3.93
CA VAL A 167 -16.90 -24.55 -4.47
C VAL A 167 -16.75 -23.15 -3.89
N ILE A 168 -16.53 -23.01 -2.59
CA ILE A 168 -16.33 -21.70 -1.93
C ILE A 168 -15.10 -21.00 -2.50
N ALA A 169 -13.97 -21.71 -2.50
CA ALA A 169 -12.68 -21.22 -2.93
C ALA A 169 -12.69 -20.63 -4.35
N ARG A 170 -13.37 -21.32 -5.28
CA ARG A 170 -13.42 -20.96 -6.71
C ARG A 170 -14.65 -20.15 -7.07
N GLY A 171 -15.66 -20.13 -6.21
CA GLY A 171 -16.97 -19.56 -6.48
C GLY A 171 -17.11 -18.11 -6.07
N LEU A 172 -16.59 -17.72 -4.90
CA LEU A 172 -16.88 -16.41 -4.29
C LEU A 172 -16.57 -15.25 -5.25
N ALA A 173 -15.32 -15.12 -5.70
CA ALA A 173 -14.92 -14.00 -6.55
C ALA A 173 -15.61 -13.90 -7.93
N PRO A 174 -15.72 -15.00 -8.71
CA PRO A 174 -16.34 -14.94 -10.04
C PRO A 174 -17.86 -15.03 -10.03
N ARG A 175 -18.48 -15.71 -9.04
CA ARG A 175 -19.94 -16.00 -9.03
C ARG A 175 -20.72 -15.17 -8.03
N GLY A 176 -20.06 -14.64 -7.01
CA GLY A 176 -20.67 -13.87 -5.94
C GLY A 176 -21.24 -14.74 -4.81
N LEU A 177 -21.48 -14.09 -3.67
CA LEU A 177 -21.78 -14.69 -2.36
C LEU A 177 -22.99 -15.63 -2.41
N LEU A 178 -24.14 -15.13 -2.88
CA LEU A 178 -25.40 -15.86 -2.83
C LEU A 178 -25.42 -17.06 -3.78
N ARG A 179 -24.85 -16.91 -4.98
CA ARG A 179 -24.77 -18.02 -5.94
C ARG A 179 -23.85 -19.13 -5.42
N THR A 180 -22.71 -18.76 -4.84
CA THR A 180 -21.82 -19.74 -4.19
C THR A 180 -22.53 -20.44 -3.04
N LEU A 181 -23.33 -19.75 -2.23
CA LEU A 181 -24.12 -20.38 -1.17
C LEU A 181 -25.08 -21.44 -1.72
N VAL A 182 -25.81 -21.16 -2.81
CA VAL A 182 -26.71 -22.13 -3.45
C VAL A 182 -25.97 -23.40 -3.88
N GLU A 183 -24.81 -23.24 -4.50
CA GLU A 183 -23.98 -24.36 -4.96
C GLU A 183 -23.42 -25.17 -3.76
N VAL A 184 -23.00 -24.49 -2.69
CA VAL A 184 -22.56 -25.15 -1.46
C VAL A 184 -23.68 -25.94 -0.80
N VAL A 185 -24.88 -25.38 -0.67
CA VAL A 185 -26.03 -26.09 -0.09
C VAL A 185 -26.40 -27.31 -0.93
N ALA A 186 -26.31 -27.22 -2.26
CA ALA A 186 -26.54 -28.37 -3.13
C ALA A 186 -25.52 -29.50 -2.92
N VAL A 187 -24.24 -29.16 -2.68
CA VAL A 187 -23.17 -30.13 -2.42
C VAL A 187 -23.27 -30.74 -1.03
N LEU A 188 -23.54 -29.94 0.00
CA LEU A 188 -23.70 -30.42 1.37
C LEU A 188 -24.93 -31.30 1.56
N GLY A 189 -25.91 -31.15 0.66
CA GLY A 189 -27.18 -31.86 0.71
C GLY A 189 -28.29 -30.96 1.30
N PRO A 190 -29.33 -30.64 0.51
CA PRO A 190 -30.40 -29.74 0.97
C PRO A 190 -31.15 -30.25 2.19
N ALA A 191 -31.34 -31.56 2.34
CA ALA A 191 -32.01 -32.13 3.51
C ALA A 191 -31.16 -31.93 4.78
N GLU A 192 -29.86 -32.21 4.69
CA GLU A 192 -28.91 -31.99 5.78
C GLU A 192 -28.89 -30.53 6.22
N VAL A 193 -28.82 -29.59 5.28
CA VAL A 193 -28.82 -28.14 5.57
C VAL A 193 -30.13 -27.67 6.20
N GLU A 194 -31.27 -28.16 5.73
CA GLU A 194 -32.59 -27.75 6.24
C GLU A 194 -32.82 -28.23 7.69
N ASP A 195 -32.31 -29.42 8.02
CA ASP A 195 -32.45 -30.09 9.31
C ASP A 195 -31.39 -29.64 10.36
N ALA A 196 -30.22 -29.14 9.92
CA ALA A 196 -29.01 -28.94 10.73
C ALA A 196 -29.00 -27.76 11.74
N ARG A 197 -30.15 -27.21 12.15
CA ARG A 197 -30.31 -26.09 13.12
C ARG A 197 -29.15 -25.02 13.04
N PRO A 198 -28.73 -24.23 14.08
CA PRO A 198 -27.73 -23.18 13.84
C PRO A 198 -26.31 -23.70 13.51
N GLU A 199 -26.06 -25.00 13.64
CA GLU A 199 -24.77 -25.64 13.39
C GLU A 199 -24.32 -25.50 11.93
N VAL A 200 -25.25 -25.37 10.98
CA VAL A 200 -24.91 -25.17 9.56
C VAL A 200 -24.10 -23.89 9.32
N MET A 201 -24.36 -22.83 10.09
CA MET A 201 -23.63 -21.56 9.95
C MET A 201 -22.17 -21.73 10.43
N GLN A 202 -21.97 -22.50 11.49
CA GLN A 202 -20.64 -22.84 11.98
C GLN A 202 -19.90 -23.74 10.98
N GLN A 203 -20.58 -24.70 10.37
CA GLN A 203 -20.02 -25.55 9.31
C GLN A 203 -19.60 -24.74 8.08
N LEU A 204 -20.46 -23.83 7.59
CA LEU A 204 -20.14 -22.93 6.48
C LEU A 204 -18.91 -22.05 6.81
N LYS A 205 -18.83 -21.53 8.04
CA LYS A 205 -17.69 -20.78 8.55
C LYS A 205 -16.40 -21.63 8.53
N GLU A 206 -16.46 -22.88 8.99
CA GLU A 206 -15.35 -23.85 8.96
C GLU A 206 -14.87 -24.17 7.55
N LEU A 207 -15.80 -24.24 6.59
CA LEU A 207 -15.49 -24.39 5.16
C LEU A 207 -14.92 -23.11 4.52
N GLY A 208 -14.84 -22.01 5.27
CA GLY A 208 -14.28 -20.74 4.82
C GLY A 208 -15.28 -19.81 4.14
N PHE A 209 -16.58 -20.04 4.26
CA PHE A 209 -17.63 -19.13 3.76
C PHE A 209 -17.72 -17.88 4.65
N PRO A 210 -17.84 -16.66 4.09
CA PRO A 210 -17.98 -15.41 4.86
C PRO A 210 -19.43 -15.23 5.35
N VAL A 211 -19.85 -16.09 6.28
CA VAL A 211 -21.23 -16.13 6.80
C VAL A 211 -21.71 -14.80 7.40
N ASP A 212 -20.80 -13.99 7.93
CA ASP A 212 -21.11 -12.68 8.52
C ASP A 212 -21.60 -11.65 7.50
N LEU A 213 -21.41 -11.90 6.20
CA LEU A 213 -21.94 -11.05 5.13
C LEU A 213 -23.40 -11.40 4.76
N LEU A 214 -23.89 -12.59 5.12
CA LEU A 214 -25.26 -13.01 4.77
C LEU A 214 -26.34 -12.18 5.48
N ARG A 215 -26.03 -11.63 6.66
CA ARG A 215 -26.92 -10.72 7.38
C ARG A 215 -27.34 -9.49 6.57
N TYR A 216 -26.58 -9.10 5.54
CA TYR A 216 -26.96 -7.97 4.67
C TYR A 216 -27.99 -8.34 3.60
N PHE A 217 -28.34 -9.62 3.48
CA PHE A 217 -29.40 -10.11 2.60
C PHE A 217 -30.59 -10.67 3.40
N ASP A 218 -30.36 -11.02 4.66
CA ASP A 218 -31.33 -11.57 5.61
C ASP A 218 -30.98 -11.11 7.04
N PRO A 219 -31.31 -9.85 7.39
CA PRO A 219 -30.88 -9.22 8.63
C PRO A 219 -31.56 -9.78 9.87
N ASP A 220 -32.78 -10.33 9.72
CA ASP A 220 -33.57 -10.78 10.86
C ASP A 220 -33.04 -12.08 11.48
N THR A 221 -32.29 -12.87 10.70
CA THR A 221 -31.80 -14.18 11.13
C THR A 221 -30.32 -14.45 10.81
N ASP A 222 -29.55 -13.39 10.56
CA ASP A 222 -28.12 -13.45 10.22
C ASP A 222 -27.80 -14.46 9.10
N GLY A 223 -28.69 -14.55 8.10
CA GLY A 223 -28.53 -15.45 6.95
C GLY A 223 -29.01 -16.90 7.15
N LEU A 224 -29.47 -17.29 8.34
CA LEU A 224 -29.96 -18.65 8.58
C LEU A 224 -31.23 -18.95 7.79
N THR A 225 -32.21 -18.05 7.79
CA THR A 225 -33.47 -18.22 7.04
C THR A 225 -33.19 -18.29 5.55
N LEU A 226 -32.32 -17.43 5.03
CA LEU A 226 -31.89 -17.45 3.64
C LEU A 226 -31.28 -18.81 3.25
N THR A 227 -30.37 -19.33 4.09
CA THR A 227 -29.71 -20.62 3.86
C THR A 227 -30.71 -21.78 3.85
N ARG A 228 -31.68 -21.77 4.77
CA ARG A 228 -32.74 -22.78 4.83
C ARG A 228 -33.71 -22.68 3.65
N ASN A 229 -34.10 -21.48 3.25
CA ASN A 229 -34.98 -21.28 2.09
C ASN A 229 -34.33 -21.79 0.80
N ILE A 230 -33.01 -21.61 0.64
CA ILE A 230 -32.25 -22.21 -0.47
C ILE A 230 -32.37 -23.74 -0.42
N ALA A 231 -32.16 -24.34 0.76
CA ALA A 231 -32.26 -25.77 0.94
C ALA A 231 -33.67 -26.32 0.65
N THR A 232 -34.72 -25.66 1.16
CA THR A 232 -36.13 -26.01 0.90
C THR A 232 -36.46 -25.92 -0.60
N ASP A 233 -36.01 -24.89 -1.31
CA ASP A 233 -36.25 -24.74 -2.74
C ASP A 233 -35.58 -25.88 -3.53
N LEU A 234 -34.32 -26.18 -3.24
CA LEU A 234 -33.57 -27.26 -3.89
C LEU A 234 -34.20 -28.63 -3.59
N ARG A 235 -34.63 -28.87 -2.36
CA ARG A 235 -35.34 -30.09 -1.94
C ARG A 235 -36.69 -30.25 -2.66
N SER A 236 -37.36 -29.13 -2.94
CA SER A 236 -38.62 -29.10 -3.68
C SER A 236 -38.45 -29.30 -5.19
N GLY A 237 -37.21 -29.53 -5.67
CA GLY A 237 -36.91 -29.83 -7.06
C GLY A 237 -36.49 -28.62 -7.90
N ALA A 238 -36.31 -27.45 -7.30
CA ALA A 238 -35.72 -26.31 -8.01
C ALA A 238 -34.27 -26.60 -8.38
N THR A 239 -33.83 -26.13 -9.55
CA THR A 239 -32.43 -26.26 -9.96
C THR A 239 -31.58 -25.20 -9.28
N THR A 240 -30.28 -25.47 -9.10
CA THR A 240 -29.31 -24.49 -8.57
C THR A 240 -29.30 -23.19 -9.40
N ALA A 241 -29.44 -23.31 -10.72
CA ALA A 241 -29.52 -22.16 -11.62
C ALA A 241 -30.77 -21.31 -11.37
N ALA A 242 -31.94 -21.92 -11.19
CA ALA A 242 -33.19 -21.20 -10.93
C ALA A 242 -33.15 -20.46 -9.58
N VAL A 243 -32.66 -21.12 -8.52
CA VAL A 243 -32.51 -20.50 -7.19
C VAL A 243 -31.48 -19.36 -7.25
N ALA A 244 -30.35 -19.55 -7.92
CA ALA A 244 -29.33 -18.52 -8.09
C ALA A 244 -29.84 -17.30 -8.88
N GLU A 245 -30.62 -17.50 -9.96
CA GLU A 245 -31.22 -16.40 -10.73
C GLU A 245 -32.22 -15.59 -9.91
N ARG A 246 -33.02 -16.27 -9.08
CA ARG A 246 -33.93 -15.62 -8.12
C ARG A 246 -33.15 -14.75 -7.13
N LEU A 247 -32.07 -15.29 -6.56
CA LEU A 247 -31.24 -14.61 -5.57
C LEU A 247 -30.32 -13.53 -6.17
N ALA A 248 -30.01 -13.57 -7.46
CA ALA A 248 -29.26 -12.50 -8.12
C ALA A 248 -30.00 -11.15 -8.09
N LYS A 249 -31.31 -11.17 -7.84
CA LYS A 249 -32.16 -9.98 -7.66
C LYS A 249 -32.25 -9.51 -6.20
N ALA A 250 -31.64 -10.23 -5.26
CA ALA A 250 -31.65 -9.85 -3.85
C ALA A 250 -30.81 -8.58 -3.65
N GLU A 251 -31.43 -7.57 -3.08
CA GLU A 251 -30.77 -6.32 -2.74
C GLU A 251 -29.92 -6.50 -1.47
N MET A 252 -28.67 -6.04 -1.52
CA MET A 252 -27.82 -6.00 -0.33
C MET A 252 -28.15 -4.75 0.50
N ARG A 253 -28.58 -4.95 1.73
CA ARG A 253 -28.81 -3.89 2.72
C ARG A 253 -27.66 -3.85 3.71
N PHE A 254 -26.58 -3.18 3.31
CA PHE A 254 -25.41 -3.04 4.17
C PHE A 254 -25.71 -2.16 5.38
N VAL A 255 -25.33 -2.62 6.58
CA VAL A 255 -25.46 -1.89 7.84
C VAL A 255 -24.06 -1.63 8.39
N PRO A 256 -23.72 -0.39 8.76
CA PRO A 256 -22.38 -0.07 9.19
C PRO A 256 -22.03 -0.78 10.50
N SER A 257 -20.75 -1.16 10.64
CA SER A 257 -20.23 -1.80 11.87
C SER A 257 -20.36 -0.92 13.11
N ALA A 258 -20.50 0.39 12.89
CA ALA A 258 -20.67 1.40 13.90
C ALA A 258 -21.67 2.42 13.41
N PRO A 259 -22.90 2.43 13.94
CA PRO A 259 -23.84 3.51 13.70
C PRO A 259 -23.14 4.86 13.99
N ASP A 260 -23.33 5.83 13.10
CA ASP A 260 -22.76 7.18 13.17
C ASP A 260 -21.24 7.32 13.04
N PHE A 261 -20.53 6.23 12.68
CA PHE A 261 -19.13 6.37 12.30
C PHE A 261 -19.00 7.23 11.04
N ARG A 262 -18.04 8.14 11.09
CA ARG A 262 -17.64 8.99 9.97
C ARG A 262 -16.13 8.99 9.90
N ALA A 263 -15.58 8.56 8.76
CA ALA A 263 -14.15 8.66 8.48
C ALA A 263 -13.68 10.11 8.54
N ALA A 264 -12.45 10.33 9.00
CA ALA A 264 -11.86 11.66 9.06
C ALA A 264 -11.64 12.20 7.64
N SER A 265 -11.97 13.47 7.41
CA SER A 265 -11.64 14.17 6.17
C SER A 265 -10.12 14.41 6.12
N GLU A 266 -9.51 14.11 4.98
CA GLU A 266 -8.09 14.29 4.67
C GLU A 266 -7.86 15.49 3.76
N SER A 267 -8.85 16.38 3.61
CA SER A 267 -8.73 17.62 2.84
C SER A 267 -8.16 18.80 3.64
N GLY A 268 -7.75 18.55 4.90
CA GLY A 268 -7.06 19.52 5.76
C GLY A 268 -7.96 20.58 6.41
N GLU A 269 -9.26 20.33 6.47
CA GLU A 269 -10.27 21.22 7.05
C GLU A 269 -10.24 21.24 8.59
N VAL A 270 -9.84 20.11 9.17
CA VAL A 270 -9.91 19.85 10.61
C VAL A 270 -8.51 19.83 11.22
N ARG A 271 -8.41 20.34 12.45
CA ARG A 271 -7.17 20.24 13.23
C ARG A 271 -6.98 18.78 13.66
N ALA A 272 -5.73 18.33 13.80
CA ALA A 272 -5.46 17.03 14.42
C ALA A 272 -5.39 17.17 15.95
N THR A 273 -6.24 16.45 16.69
CA THR A 273 -6.16 16.37 18.17
C THR A 273 -5.30 15.21 18.63
N ALA A 274 -5.24 14.14 17.83
CA ALA A 274 -4.37 13.02 18.09
C ALA A 274 -3.80 12.43 16.79
N LEU A 275 -2.65 11.79 16.92
CA LEU A 275 -2.01 10.99 15.88
C LEU A 275 -1.77 9.59 16.43
N ARG A 276 -1.86 8.57 15.57
CA ARG A 276 -1.40 7.21 15.88
C ARG A 276 -0.26 6.81 14.98
N LEU A 277 0.79 6.28 15.59
CA LEU A 277 1.97 5.73 14.94
C LEU A 277 2.20 4.28 15.37
N GLN A 278 2.96 3.57 14.55
CA GLN A 278 3.56 2.29 14.91
C GLN A 278 5.08 2.38 14.81
N LEU A 279 5.75 2.00 15.88
CA LEU A 279 7.20 2.00 15.97
C LEU A 279 7.67 0.55 15.95
N SER A 280 8.24 0.14 14.81
CA SER A 280 8.83 -1.20 14.64
C SER A 280 10.01 -1.44 15.60
N ARG A 281 10.63 -0.37 16.11
CA ARG A 281 11.73 -0.35 17.09
C ARG A 281 11.67 0.92 17.94
N GLY A 282 12.42 0.94 19.04
CA GLY A 282 12.56 2.10 19.93
C GLY A 282 13.71 3.04 19.55
N ASP A 283 14.57 2.61 18.63
CA ASP A 283 15.70 3.36 18.05
C ASP A 283 15.47 3.60 16.55
N SER A 284 16.52 4.06 15.87
CA SER A 284 16.55 4.17 14.41
C SER A 284 17.21 2.96 13.78
N TRP A 285 16.79 2.59 12.57
CA TRP A 285 17.39 1.47 11.81
C TRP A 285 18.86 1.70 11.48
N GLY A 286 19.24 2.97 11.29
CA GLY A 286 20.62 3.44 11.24
C GLY A 286 20.78 4.59 12.22
N GLN A 287 20.92 5.79 11.69
CA GLN A 287 21.01 7.02 12.49
C GLN A 287 19.64 7.69 12.62
N LEU A 288 19.45 8.49 13.67
CA LEU A 288 18.23 9.29 13.84
C LEU A 288 17.94 10.17 12.63
N GLU A 289 18.98 10.68 11.99
CA GLU A 289 18.89 11.52 10.79
C GLU A 289 18.57 10.73 9.51
N ASP A 290 18.30 9.42 9.57
CA ASP A 290 17.79 8.65 8.43
C ASP A 290 16.28 8.79 8.23
N GLY A 291 15.55 9.40 9.18
CA GLY A 291 14.11 9.59 9.04
C GLY A 291 13.29 8.32 9.27
N GLY A 292 13.69 7.48 10.24
CA GLY A 292 12.88 6.35 10.70
C GLY A 292 11.72 6.77 11.62
N GLY A 293 10.91 5.81 12.06
CA GLY A 293 9.72 6.07 12.89
C GLY A 293 9.96 6.95 14.13
N VAL A 294 11.10 6.82 14.81
CA VAL A 294 11.45 7.67 15.98
C VAL A 294 11.72 9.13 15.58
N LYS A 295 12.39 9.38 14.45
CA LYS A 295 12.59 10.75 13.92
C LYS A 295 11.25 11.37 13.54
N VAL A 296 10.41 10.60 12.86
CA VAL A 296 9.04 11.03 12.51
C VAL A 296 8.25 11.39 13.76
N LEU A 297 8.24 10.54 14.81
CA LEU A 297 7.63 10.85 16.10
C LEU A 297 8.10 12.19 16.68
N ARG A 298 9.42 12.41 16.74
CA ARG A 298 10.03 13.64 17.28
C ARG A 298 9.66 14.88 16.46
N GLN A 299 9.60 14.77 15.15
CA GLN A 299 9.19 15.88 14.29
C GLN A 299 7.69 16.17 14.45
N LEU A 300 6.84 15.16 14.52
CA LEU A 300 5.40 15.34 14.70
C LEU A 300 5.05 15.99 16.04
N VAL A 301 5.64 15.53 17.14
CA VAL A 301 5.37 16.09 18.47
C VAL A 301 5.79 17.56 18.57
N THR A 302 6.84 17.94 17.82
CA THR A 302 7.34 19.33 17.76
C THR A 302 6.47 20.20 16.83
N SER A 303 6.13 19.68 15.65
CA SER A 303 5.39 20.42 14.61
C SER A 303 3.91 20.61 14.95
N LEU A 304 3.34 19.72 15.78
CA LEU A 304 1.94 19.75 16.21
C LEU A 304 1.84 19.77 17.75
N PRO A 305 2.15 20.91 18.40
CA PRO A 305 2.25 20.99 19.86
C PRO A 305 0.91 20.74 20.60
N GLY A 306 -0.23 20.83 19.92
CA GLY A 306 -1.54 20.56 20.53
C GLY A 306 -2.10 19.17 20.28
N SER A 307 -1.32 18.26 19.69
CA SER A 307 -1.77 16.90 19.38
C SER A 307 -1.15 15.90 20.33
N THR A 308 -1.97 14.94 20.79
CA THR A 308 -1.52 13.74 21.52
C THR A 308 -1.00 12.71 20.51
N ILE A 309 0.03 11.95 20.87
CA ILE A 309 0.55 10.89 20.01
C ILE A 309 0.41 9.53 20.69
N PHE A 310 -0.37 8.65 20.09
CA PHE A 310 -0.45 7.23 20.43
C PHE A 310 0.59 6.45 19.63
N ALA A 311 1.65 5.97 20.28
CA ALA A 311 2.70 5.21 19.65
C ALA A 311 2.62 3.73 20.07
N HIS A 312 2.25 2.86 19.12
CA HIS A 312 2.34 1.42 19.33
C HIS A 312 3.79 0.96 19.24
N ILE A 313 4.23 0.17 20.23
CA ILE A 313 5.60 -0.34 20.28
C ILE A 313 5.65 -1.68 21.04
N GLU A 314 6.50 -2.61 20.60
CA GLU A 314 6.74 -3.84 21.35
C GLU A 314 7.38 -3.52 22.72
N PRO A 315 6.95 -4.17 23.82
CA PRO A 315 7.47 -3.89 25.16
C PRO A 315 9.00 -3.89 25.28
N ARG A 316 9.67 -4.81 24.55
CA ARG A 316 11.14 -4.92 24.53
C ARG A 316 11.87 -3.68 24.02
N PHE A 317 11.19 -2.75 23.36
CA PHE A 317 11.78 -1.53 22.80
C PHE A 317 11.43 -0.26 23.56
N ILE A 318 10.62 -0.33 24.63
CA ILE A 318 10.13 0.84 25.36
C ILE A 318 11.28 1.64 25.99
N ASP A 319 12.24 0.97 26.62
CA ASP A 319 13.33 1.67 27.32
C ASP A 319 14.28 2.37 26.34
N VAL A 320 14.56 1.73 25.20
CA VAL A 320 15.33 2.34 24.10
C VAL A 320 14.59 3.56 23.52
N LEU A 321 13.26 3.50 23.42
CA LEU A 321 12.47 4.65 22.99
C LEU A 321 12.52 5.79 24.00
N ARG A 322 12.38 5.51 25.30
CA ARG A 322 12.46 6.52 26.38
C ARG A 322 13.78 7.28 26.32
N GLU A 323 14.88 6.57 26.11
CA GLU A 323 16.19 7.19 25.91
C GLU A 323 16.23 8.06 24.64
N SER A 324 15.73 7.54 23.52
CA SER A 324 15.69 8.22 22.22
C SER A 324 14.83 9.50 22.20
N VAL A 325 13.99 9.71 23.21
CA VAL A 325 13.16 10.92 23.38
C VAL A 325 13.47 11.69 24.67
N SER A 326 14.54 11.34 25.37
CA SER A 326 14.90 11.91 26.69
C SER A 326 15.32 13.38 26.63
N ASP A 327 15.71 13.89 25.47
CA ASP A 327 16.06 15.29 25.23
C ASP A 327 14.87 16.16 24.78
N LEU A 328 13.69 15.56 24.56
CA LEU A 328 12.48 16.32 24.31
C LEU A 328 12.04 17.10 25.57
N SER A 329 11.37 18.23 25.36
CA SER A 329 10.79 19.01 26.46
C SER A 329 9.78 18.18 27.26
N PRO A 330 9.58 18.47 28.56
CA PRO A 330 8.55 17.80 29.37
C PRO A 330 7.18 17.79 28.70
N ASP A 331 6.72 18.95 28.20
CA ASP A 331 5.45 19.06 27.47
C ASP A 331 5.35 18.12 26.25
N ALA A 332 6.42 18.02 25.46
CA ALA A 332 6.42 17.12 24.30
C ALA A 332 6.32 15.65 24.74
N ARG A 333 7.04 15.26 25.81
CA ARG A 333 6.97 13.89 26.35
C ARG A 333 5.61 13.57 26.95
N ASP A 334 5.00 14.52 27.64
CA ASP A 334 3.68 14.40 28.26
C ASP A 334 2.56 14.21 27.23
N ARG A 335 2.82 14.47 25.94
CA ARG A 335 1.89 14.19 24.83
C ARG A 335 2.11 12.85 24.16
N ILE A 336 3.18 12.13 24.49
CA ILE A 336 3.44 10.79 23.96
C ILE A 336 2.78 9.76 24.89
N ARG A 337 1.96 8.88 24.31
CA ARG A 337 1.26 7.77 24.96
C ARG A 337 1.74 6.47 24.32
N LEU A 338 2.46 5.65 25.08
CA LEU A 338 2.96 4.37 24.57
C LEU A 338 1.89 3.29 24.75
N LEU A 339 1.58 2.60 23.66
CA LEU A 339 0.63 1.50 23.61
C LEU A 339 1.39 0.21 23.33
N HIS A 340 1.27 -0.78 24.21
CA HIS A 340 2.00 -2.03 24.06
C HIS A 340 1.46 -2.82 22.85
N ALA A 341 2.36 -3.19 21.93
CA ALA A 341 2.06 -4.14 20.85
C ALA A 341 2.23 -5.59 21.35
N GLN A 342 1.41 -6.51 20.86
CA GLN A 342 1.49 -7.94 21.24
C GLN A 342 2.57 -8.72 20.48
N GLY A 343 3.10 -8.14 19.40
CA GLY A 343 4.15 -8.73 18.59
C GLY A 343 4.73 -7.69 17.62
N PRO A 344 5.58 -8.12 16.67
CA PRO A 344 6.19 -7.23 15.70
C PRO A 344 5.15 -6.46 14.89
N VAL A 345 5.41 -5.16 14.72
CA VAL A 345 4.56 -4.25 13.93
C VAL A 345 5.40 -3.56 12.85
N SER A 346 4.81 -3.36 11.68
CA SER A 346 5.38 -2.44 10.69
C SER A 346 5.03 -0.99 11.04
N GLN A 347 5.66 -0.03 10.36
CA GLN A 347 5.45 1.39 10.62
C GLN A 347 4.09 1.90 10.12
N TRP A 348 3.32 1.09 9.38
CA TRP A 348 2.20 1.54 8.56
C TRP A 348 0.88 1.68 9.35
N ALA A 349 0.78 2.74 10.15
CA ALA A 349 -0.38 2.99 10.99
C ALA A 349 -1.63 3.45 10.20
N GLN A 350 -1.48 4.02 9.00
CA GLN A 350 -2.65 4.35 8.17
C GLN A 350 -3.25 3.08 7.56
N ASP A 351 -2.43 2.09 7.21
CA ASP A 351 -2.88 0.93 6.43
C ASP A 351 -3.76 -0.02 7.24
N ASN A 352 -3.58 -0.08 8.54
CA ASN A 352 -4.25 -1.07 9.35
C ASN A 352 -5.58 -0.64 9.95
N GLY A 353 -6.04 0.60 9.70
CA GLY A 353 -7.32 1.11 10.15
C GLY A 353 -7.57 2.56 9.71
N LYS A 354 -8.83 2.94 9.55
CA LYS A 354 -9.23 4.29 9.16
C LYS A 354 -9.62 5.12 10.38
N ALA A 355 -8.96 6.26 10.56
CA ALA A 355 -9.32 7.21 11.59
C ALA A 355 -10.64 7.92 11.28
N GLY A 356 -11.40 8.25 12.32
CA GLY A 356 -12.69 8.91 12.20
C GLY A 356 -13.27 9.31 13.55
N SER A 357 -14.59 9.40 13.59
CA SER A 357 -15.35 9.69 14.80
C SER A 357 -16.68 8.95 14.81
N CYS A 358 -17.26 8.73 15.98
CA CYS A 358 -18.63 8.21 16.14
C CYS A 358 -19.38 9.04 17.20
N ILE A 359 -20.69 8.83 17.31
CA ILE A 359 -21.51 9.43 18.37
C ILE A 359 -21.49 8.51 19.60
N ASP A 360 -21.19 9.08 20.75
CA ASP A 360 -21.29 8.49 22.08
C ASP A 360 -22.45 9.18 22.82
N SER A 361 -23.36 8.38 23.39
CA SER A 361 -24.59 8.89 24.02
C SER A 361 -24.34 9.84 25.18
N GLU A 362 -23.19 9.73 25.85
CA GLU A 362 -22.86 10.56 27.02
C GLU A 362 -21.91 11.71 26.65
N LYS A 363 -21.01 11.48 25.69
CA LYS A 363 -19.89 12.39 25.39
C LYS A 363 -20.07 13.16 24.08
N GLY A 364 -21.16 12.94 23.36
CA GLY A 364 -21.33 13.47 22.02
C GLY A 364 -20.36 12.79 21.04
N ARG A 365 -19.80 13.54 20.10
CA ARG A 365 -18.87 12.96 19.12
C ARG A 365 -17.52 12.62 19.76
N VAL A 366 -17.03 11.39 19.57
CA VAL A 366 -15.73 10.90 20.07
C VAL A 366 -14.87 10.34 18.93
N SER A 367 -13.54 10.37 19.08
CA SER A 367 -12.61 9.81 18.10
C SER A 367 -12.74 8.29 18.07
N ALA A 368 -12.69 7.73 16.86
CA ALA A 368 -12.84 6.30 16.64
C ALA A 368 -11.92 5.82 15.52
N THR A 369 -11.62 4.52 15.53
CA THR A 369 -10.92 3.84 14.43
C THR A 369 -11.79 2.74 13.87
N LEU A 370 -12.01 2.75 12.56
CA LEU A 370 -12.57 1.63 11.83
C LEU A 370 -11.44 0.69 11.41
N ILE A 371 -11.49 -0.56 11.83
CA ILE A 371 -10.47 -1.58 11.59
C ILE A 371 -10.96 -2.47 10.43
N PRO A 372 -10.13 -2.78 9.43
CA PRO A 372 -10.49 -3.72 8.36
C PRO A 372 -10.66 -5.13 8.93
N ARG A 373 -11.46 -5.99 8.28
CA ARG A 373 -11.79 -7.39 8.63
C ARG A 373 -10.65 -8.14 9.32
N TYR A 374 -9.46 -7.95 8.79
CA TYR A 374 -8.18 -8.11 9.48
C TYR A 374 -7.19 -7.15 8.83
N THR A 375 -6.13 -6.78 9.55
CA THR A 375 -5.05 -5.99 8.94
C THR A 375 -4.30 -6.83 7.93
N SER A 376 -4.07 -6.27 6.74
CA SER A 376 -3.41 -6.98 5.67
C SER A 376 -2.39 -6.16 4.89
N ARG A 377 -1.58 -6.84 4.07
CA ARG A 377 -0.70 -6.26 3.05
C ARG A 377 -0.77 -7.01 1.72
N GLY A 378 -0.18 -6.41 0.68
CA GLY A 378 -0.08 -6.97 -0.67
C GLY A 378 -1.40 -6.87 -1.44
N GLN A 379 -1.38 -6.55 -2.72
CA GLN A 379 -2.59 -6.32 -3.53
C GLN A 379 -3.17 -7.61 -4.13
N ASP A 380 -2.42 -8.71 -4.09
CA ASP A 380 -2.69 -9.96 -4.80
C ASP A 380 -3.25 -11.09 -3.90
N GLY A 381 -3.53 -10.82 -2.63
CA GLY A 381 -4.10 -11.85 -1.75
C GLY A 381 -4.30 -11.54 -0.28
N SER A 382 -4.21 -10.27 0.13
CA SER A 382 -4.49 -9.81 1.50
C SER A 382 -3.78 -10.66 2.57
N GLU A 383 -2.45 -10.59 2.61
CA GLU A 383 -1.66 -11.26 3.65
C GLU A 383 -2.02 -10.73 5.03
N TYR A 384 -2.54 -11.59 5.90
CA TYR A 384 -2.86 -11.29 7.28
C TYR A 384 -1.62 -10.88 8.08
N LEU A 385 -1.74 -9.81 8.86
CA LEU A 385 -0.70 -9.30 9.75
C LEU A 385 -1.13 -9.43 11.21
N ALA A 386 -0.69 -10.50 11.87
CA ALA A 386 -1.11 -10.86 13.22
C ALA A 386 -0.77 -9.78 14.27
N GLY A 387 0.46 -9.28 14.27
CA GLY A 387 0.88 -8.25 15.24
C GLY A 387 0.07 -6.96 15.14
N GLU A 388 -0.37 -6.60 13.92
CA GLU A 388 -1.07 -5.36 13.64
C GLU A 388 -2.58 -5.45 13.87
N SER A 389 -3.17 -6.59 13.53
CA SER A 389 -4.61 -6.84 13.71
C SER A 389 -5.04 -6.83 15.18
N HIS A 390 -4.08 -6.90 16.12
CA HIS A 390 -4.32 -6.94 17.56
C HIS A 390 -3.88 -5.67 18.29
N LEU A 391 -3.37 -4.65 17.60
CA LEU A 391 -2.93 -3.37 18.21
C LEU A 391 -4.07 -2.64 18.93
N TYR A 392 -5.28 -2.87 18.47
CA TYR A 392 -6.48 -2.16 18.90
C TYR A 392 -6.92 -2.50 20.32
N ASP A 393 -6.43 -3.59 20.91
CA ASP A 393 -6.69 -3.91 22.31
C ASP A 393 -6.07 -2.87 23.25
N ALA A 394 -4.83 -2.48 23.00
CA ALA A 394 -4.16 -1.42 23.77
C ALA A 394 -4.78 -0.04 23.51
N LEU A 395 -5.22 0.21 22.27
CA LEU A 395 -5.89 1.45 21.91
C LEU A 395 -7.25 1.59 22.64
N ARG A 396 -8.04 0.51 22.69
CA ARG A 396 -9.26 0.43 23.52
C ARG A 396 -8.98 0.58 25.00
N GLY A 397 -7.92 -0.06 25.49
CA GLY A 397 -7.47 0.08 26.89
C GLY A 397 -7.09 1.53 27.26
N ALA A 398 -6.67 2.34 26.27
CA ALA A 398 -6.42 3.76 26.42
C ALA A 398 -7.69 4.64 26.29
N GLY A 399 -8.89 4.03 26.23
CA GLY A 399 -10.16 4.73 26.14
C GLY A 399 -10.60 5.14 24.73
N HIS A 400 -9.87 4.72 23.70
CA HIS A 400 -10.19 5.04 22.30
C HIS A 400 -11.20 4.05 21.71
N ARG A 401 -12.17 4.53 20.94
CA ARG A 401 -13.20 3.67 20.34
C ARG A 401 -12.66 2.98 19.09
N THR A 402 -12.96 1.69 18.94
CA THR A 402 -12.57 0.94 17.74
C THR A 402 -13.70 0.05 17.28
N TYR A 403 -13.91 -0.05 15.97
CA TYR A 403 -14.96 -0.85 15.36
C TYR A 403 -14.39 -1.73 14.27
N GLN A 404 -14.81 -2.99 14.22
CA GLN A 404 -14.26 -3.98 13.32
C GLN A 404 -15.16 -4.13 12.09
N SER A 405 -14.72 -3.58 10.96
CA SER A 405 -15.41 -3.72 9.68
C SER A 405 -15.48 -5.18 9.23
N PRO A 406 -16.54 -5.60 8.51
CA PRO A 406 -16.54 -6.87 7.79
C PRO A 406 -15.73 -6.79 6.49
N LEU A 407 -15.41 -5.58 6.01
CA LEU A 407 -14.71 -5.32 4.75
C LEU A 407 -13.20 -5.39 4.95
N LEU A 408 -12.48 -5.85 3.93
CA LEU A 408 -11.04 -5.73 3.83
C LEU A 408 -10.68 -4.36 3.26
N PHE A 409 -9.76 -3.65 3.89
CA PHE A 409 -9.18 -2.45 3.31
C PHE A 409 -7.79 -2.15 3.87
N GLN A 410 -6.99 -1.40 3.13
CA GLN A 410 -5.85 -0.67 3.65
C GLN A 410 -6.13 0.84 3.62
N GLY A 411 -5.87 1.55 4.71
CA GLY A 411 -6.22 2.97 4.80
C GLY A 411 -5.44 3.89 3.85
N GLY A 412 -4.25 3.49 3.35
CA GLY A 412 -3.55 4.19 2.27
C GLY A 412 -4.30 4.14 0.92
N ASP A 413 -5.17 3.15 0.74
CA ASP A 413 -6.05 3.00 -0.43
C ASP A 413 -7.45 3.60 -0.23
N VAL A 414 -7.66 4.36 0.84
CA VAL A 414 -8.95 5.00 1.15
C VAL A 414 -8.71 6.46 1.57
N LEU A 415 -9.04 7.40 0.70
CA LEU A 415 -8.95 8.84 0.99
C LEU A 415 -10.36 9.45 1.10
N VAL A 416 -10.67 10.12 2.21
CA VAL A 416 -11.99 10.73 2.43
C VAL A 416 -11.88 12.25 2.42
N VAL A 417 -12.80 12.94 1.72
CA VAL A 417 -12.82 14.40 1.63
C VAL A 417 -14.25 14.94 1.69
N GLU A 418 -14.39 16.22 2.03
CA GLU A 418 -15.62 16.97 1.80
C GLU A 418 -15.49 17.77 0.49
N HIS A 419 -16.47 17.63 -0.40
CA HIS A 419 -16.50 18.33 -1.69
C HIS A 419 -17.23 19.68 -1.52
N PRO A 420 -16.52 20.81 -1.43
CA PRO A 420 -17.07 22.08 -0.95
C PRO A 420 -18.19 22.63 -1.86
N LYS A 421 -18.07 22.48 -3.18
CA LYS A 421 -19.08 22.97 -4.14
C LYS A 421 -20.36 22.13 -4.17
N ARG A 422 -20.31 20.90 -3.68
CA ARG A 422 -21.42 19.92 -3.75
C ARG A 422 -22.08 19.70 -2.39
N GLY A 423 -21.36 19.96 -1.30
CA GLY A 423 -21.82 19.62 0.05
C GLY A 423 -21.87 18.11 0.29
N GLU A 424 -21.11 17.33 -0.48
CA GLU A 424 -21.05 15.86 -0.41
C GLU A 424 -19.72 15.40 0.19
N ARG A 425 -19.74 14.33 0.97
CA ARG A 425 -18.56 13.62 1.45
C ARG A 425 -18.22 12.51 0.47
N TRP A 426 -16.98 12.49 -0.01
CA TRP A 426 -16.52 11.52 -1.00
C TRP A 426 -15.43 10.65 -0.40
N ALA A 427 -15.48 9.35 -0.68
CA ALA A 427 -14.35 8.45 -0.51
C ALA A 427 -13.78 8.11 -1.90
N PHE A 428 -12.47 8.29 -2.06
CA PHE A 428 -11.70 7.73 -3.15
C PHE A 428 -11.09 6.42 -2.66
N VAL A 429 -11.40 5.31 -3.36
CA VAL A 429 -11.03 3.95 -2.95
C VAL A 429 -10.22 3.31 -4.07
N GLY A 430 -9.07 2.72 -3.73
CA GLY A 430 -8.25 1.97 -4.69
C GLY A 430 -8.97 0.74 -5.24
N GLU A 431 -8.79 0.44 -6.53
CA GLU A 431 -9.38 -0.75 -7.18
C GLU A 431 -8.95 -2.07 -6.52
N SER A 432 -7.78 -2.08 -5.87
CA SER A 432 -7.30 -3.16 -5.00
C SER A 432 -8.33 -3.51 -3.93
N GLU A 433 -8.94 -2.52 -3.28
CA GLU A 433 -9.91 -2.74 -2.20
C GLU A 433 -11.25 -3.25 -2.70
N ILE A 434 -11.63 -2.86 -3.93
CA ILE A 434 -12.74 -3.48 -4.63
C ILE A 434 -12.45 -4.97 -4.86
N ALA A 435 -11.27 -5.31 -5.38
CA ALA A 435 -10.88 -6.68 -5.67
C ALA A 435 -10.80 -7.56 -4.39
N ARG A 436 -10.28 -7.04 -3.28
CA ARG A 436 -10.23 -7.78 -2.00
C ARG A 436 -11.61 -8.19 -1.50
N ASN A 437 -12.60 -7.30 -1.60
CA ASN A 437 -13.95 -7.60 -1.12
C ASN A 437 -14.77 -8.39 -2.15
N ARG A 438 -14.41 -8.33 -3.43
CA ARG A 438 -14.89 -9.31 -4.41
C ARG A 438 -14.45 -10.72 -4.08
N ALA A 439 -13.25 -10.92 -3.56
CA ALA A 439 -12.81 -12.22 -3.07
C ALA A 439 -13.67 -12.77 -1.91
N LEU A 440 -14.45 -11.92 -1.24
CA LEU A 440 -15.46 -12.31 -0.25
C LEU A 440 -16.85 -12.59 -0.86
N GLY A 441 -17.00 -12.48 -2.17
CA GLY A 441 -18.25 -12.74 -2.89
C GLY A 441 -19.13 -11.51 -3.15
N LEU A 442 -18.68 -10.30 -2.81
CA LEU A 442 -19.43 -9.10 -3.16
C LEU A 442 -19.23 -8.71 -4.63
N THR A 443 -20.16 -7.99 -5.24
CA THR A 443 -19.98 -7.36 -6.57
C THR A 443 -19.25 -6.01 -6.45
N ASN A 444 -18.70 -5.47 -7.55
CA ASN A 444 -18.07 -4.13 -7.55
C ASN A 444 -18.99 -3.05 -6.96
N GLU A 445 -20.27 -3.08 -7.35
CA GLU A 445 -21.29 -2.14 -6.89
C GLU A 445 -21.59 -2.32 -5.40
N GLN A 446 -21.78 -3.57 -4.96
CA GLN A 446 -21.99 -3.88 -3.54
C GLN A 446 -20.81 -3.42 -2.68
N VAL A 447 -19.57 -3.62 -3.14
CA VAL A 447 -18.38 -3.15 -2.40
C VAL A 447 -18.36 -1.62 -2.31
N SER A 448 -18.64 -0.93 -3.41
CA SER A 448 -18.64 0.54 -3.44
C SER A 448 -19.72 1.11 -2.51
N THR A 449 -20.92 0.52 -2.52
CA THR A 449 -22.02 0.88 -1.61
C THR A 449 -21.67 0.58 -0.16
N ALA A 450 -21.06 -0.59 0.12
CA ALA A 450 -20.63 -0.96 1.45
C ALA A 450 -19.56 0.00 2.00
N PHE A 451 -18.57 0.40 1.18
CA PHE A 451 -17.60 1.42 1.58
C PHE A 451 -18.25 2.78 1.83
N ALA A 452 -19.18 3.20 0.97
CA ALA A 452 -19.88 4.47 1.16
C ALA A 452 -20.58 4.53 2.53
N ILE A 453 -21.34 3.48 2.86
CA ILE A 453 -22.07 3.36 4.13
C ILE A 453 -21.09 3.23 5.32
N GLU A 454 -20.12 2.32 5.23
CA GLU A 454 -19.19 2.02 6.32
C GLU A 454 -18.30 3.23 6.68
N LEU A 455 -17.92 4.05 5.71
CA LEU A 455 -17.08 5.24 5.93
C LEU A 455 -17.90 6.49 6.27
N GLY A 456 -19.22 6.44 6.15
CA GLY A 456 -20.11 7.58 6.35
C GLY A 456 -19.88 8.67 5.31
N VAL A 457 -19.92 8.29 4.02
CA VAL A 457 -19.75 9.19 2.87
C VAL A 457 -20.92 9.04 1.90
N ASP A 458 -21.18 10.07 1.10
CA ASP A 458 -22.28 10.10 0.12
C ASP A 458 -21.90 9.42 -1.19
N ARG A 459 -20.61 9.40 -1.52
CA ARG A 459 -20.10 8.85 -2.79
C ARG A 459 -18.81 8.09 -2.60
N CYS A 460 -18.72 6.91 -3.22
CA CYS A 460 -17.49 6.15 -3.39
C CYS A 460 -17.01 6.27 -4.85
N VAL A 461 -15.79 6.73 -5.05
CA VAL A 461 -15.13 6.85 -6.36
C VAL A 461 -13.96 5.86 -6.41
N VAL A 462 -13.98 4.95 -7.37
CA VAL A 462 -12.90 3.96 -7.51
C VAL A 462 -11.77 4.56 -8.36
N LEU A 463 -10.56 4.54 -7.81
CA LEU A 463 -9.34 4.98 -8.48
C LEU A 463 -8.44 3.79 -8.83
N PRO A 464 -7.69 3.87 -9.94
CA PRO A 464 -6.73 2.85 -10.30
C PRO A 464 -5.57 2.77 -9.29
N SER A 465 -5.13 1.56 -8.93
CA SER A 465 -3.95 1.35 -8.07
C SER A 465 -2.67 1.37 -8.91
N ILE A 466 -2.31 2.56 -9.42
CA ILE A 466 -1.15 2.79 -10.29
C ILE A 466 0.14 2.48 -9.54
N SER A 467 0.31 3.11 -8.38
CA SER A 467 1.32 2.76 -7.40
C SER A 467 0.81 1.62 -6.49
N PHE A 468 1.47 1.38 -5.35
CA PHE A 468 1.03 0.36 -4.41
C PHE A 468 -0.28 0.76 -3.71
N HIS A 469 -0.44 2.04 -3.37
CA HIS A 469 -1.65 2.64 -2.80
C HIS A 469 -2.00 3.94 -3.53
N ILE A 470 -3.26 4.36 -3.50
CA ILE A 470 -3.66 5.63 -4.16
C ILE A 470 -3.05 6.87 -3.50
N ASP A 471 -2.68 6.81 -2.21
CA ASP A 471 -2.01 7.91 -1.49
C ASP A 471 -0.55 8.14 -1.93
N TYR A 472 -0.03 7.30 -2.84
CA TYR A 472 1.21 7.55 -3.58
C TYR A 472 1.01 8.39 -4.82
N ASP A 473 -0.21 8.41 -5.36
CA ASP A 473 -0.54 9.01 -6.65
C ASP A 473 -1.35 10.31 -6.50
N VAL A 474 -2.12 10.45 -5.42
CA VAL A 474 -2.92 11.65 -5.12
C VAL A 474 -3.06 11.96 -3.62
N THR A 475 -3.11 13.25 -3.29
CA THR A 475 -3.63 13.77 -2.01
C THR A 475 -4.54 14.97 -2.26
N PHE A 476 -5.46 15.28 -1.35
CA PHE A 476 -6.50 16.29 -1.56
C PHE A 476 -6.42 17.44 -0.57
N ARG A 477 -6.89 18.62 -0.97
CA ARG A 477 -7.07 19.78 -0.08
C ARG A 477 -8.26 20.62 -0.52
N VAL A 478 -9.04 21.12 0.43
CA VAL A 478 -9.93 22.25 0.16
C VAL A 478 -9.17 23.57 0.27
N VAL A 479 -9.17 24.35 -0.81
CA VAL A 479 -8.55 25.67 -0.90
C VAL A 479 -9.57 26.65 -1.44
N ARG A 480 -9.93 27.67 -0.65
CA ARG A 480 -10.86 28.76 -1.07
C ARG A 480 -12.18 28.24 -1.67
N GLY A 481 -12.75 27.19 -1.05
CA GLY A 481 -14.02 26.60 -1.49
C GLY A 481 -13.91 25.69 -2.73
N GLU A 482 -12.70 25.35 -3.18
CA GLU A 482 -12.46 24.38 -4.24
C GLU A 482 -11.73 23.15 -3.71
N LEU A 483 -12.10 21.97 -4.19
CA LEU A 483 -11.32 20.75 -3.96
C LEU A 483 -10.16 20.70 -4.95
N VAL A 484 -8.95 20.59 -4.44
CA VAL A 484 -7.72 20.44 -5.21
C VAL A 484 -7.15 19.04 -5.00
N ALA A 485 -6.86 18.33 -6.08
CA ALA A 485 -6.06 17.12 -6.08
C ALA A 485 -4.60 17.46 -6.42
N PHE A 486 -3.69 17.15 -5.52
CA PHE A 486 -2.26 17.16 -5.76
C PHE A 486 -1.85 15.78 -6.27
N VAL A 487 -1.40 15.71 -7.52
CA VAL A 487 -1.09 14.46 -8.22
C VAL A 487 0.42 14.31 -8.44
N GLU A 488 0.91 13.07 -8.44
CA GLU A 488 2.31 12.77 -8.71
C GLU A 488 2.74 13.25 -10.10
N ASP A 489 3.75 14.13 -10.16
CA ASP A 489 4.46 14.53 -11.38
C ASP A 489 5.81 13.82 -11.45
N THR A 490 5.77 12.58 -11.93
CA THR A 490 6.96 11.73 -12.06
C THR A 490 7.98 12.31 -13.02
N GLU A 491 7.55 12.93 -14.13
CA GLU A 491 8.47 13.48 -15.13
C GLU A 491 9.26 14.66 -14.56
N ALA A 492 8.61 15.58 -13.84
CA ALA A 492 9.30 16.68 -13.18
C ALA A 492 10.30 16.19 -12.12
N ALA A 493 9.92 15.18 -11.32
CA ALA A 493 10.81 14.60 -10.32
C ALA A 493 12.02 13.91 -10.95
N VAL A 494 11.82 13.12 -12.02
CA VAL A 494 12.89 12.47 -12.79
C VAL A 494 13.88 13.50 -13.33
N GLY A 495 13.39 14.60 -13.92
CA GLY A 495 14.25 15.68 -14.39
C GLY A 495 15.13 16.27 -13.28
N LEU A 496 14.56 16.54 -12.11
CA LEU A 496 15.29 17.07 -10.95
C LEU A 496 16.34 16.08 -10.43
N VAL A 497 16.01 14.78 -10.37
CA VAL A 497 16.95 13.72 -9.95
C VAL A 497 18.12 13.62 -10.91
N LEU A 498 17.85 13.60 -12.23
CA LEU A 498 18.88 13.54 -13.26
C LEU A 498 19.78 14.78 -13.26
N GLU A 499 19.21 15.97 -13.01
CA GLU A 499 20.00 17.20 -12.85
C GLU A 499 20.98 17.11 -11.68
N GLN A 500 20.55 16.57 -10.53
CA GLN A 500 21.46 16.31 -9.41
C GLN A 500 22.49 15.22 -9.76
N GLY A 501 22.11 14.21 -10.55
CA GLY A 501 23.05 13.23 -11.12
C GLY A 501 24.16 13.88 -11.93
N ILE A 502 23.83 14.77 -12.88
CA ILE A 502 24.81 15.54 -13.68
C ILE A 502 25.77 16.31 -12.76
N ARG A 503 25.22 16.98 -11.74
CA ARG A 503 26.04 17.72 -10.77
C ARG A 503 27.02 16.81 -10.05
N VAL A 504 26.57 15.65 -9.55
CA VAL A 504 27.44 14.69 -8.86
C VAL A 504 28.54 14.16 -9.79
N LEU A 505 28.21 13.81 -11.04
CA LEU A 505 29.20 13.32 -12.01
C LEU A 505 30.26 14.38 -12.33
N ARG A 506 29.86 15.65 -12.43
CA ARG A 506 30.81 16.77 -12.58
C ARG A 506 31.72 16.90 -11.36
N GLU A 507 31.15 16.92 -10.15
CA GLU A 507 31.93 17.02 -8.90
C GLU A 507 32.88 15.82 -8.71
N ALA A 508 32.52 14.66 -9.25
CA ALA A 508 33.34 13.46 -9.26
C ALA A 508 34.41 13.44 -10.39
N ASN A 509 34.48 14.47 -11.23
CA ASN A 509 35.32 14.54 -12.43
C ASN A 509 35.07 13.41 -13.44
N VAL A 510 33.85 12.85 -13.46
CA VAL A 510 33.43 11.88 -14.50
C VAL A 510 33.11 12.60 -15.81
N ILE A 511 32.61 13.84 -15.72
CA ILE A 511 32.32 14.71 -16.86
C ILE A 511 32.93 16.10 -16.65
N SER A 512 33.25 16.79 -17.75
CA SER A 512 33.76 18.17 -17.71
C SER A 512 32.65 19.18 -17.39
N ALA A 513 33.02 20.45 -17.15
CA ALA A 513 32.07 21.53 -16.92
C ALA A 513 31.23 21.84 -18.17
N GLU A 514 31.85 21.74 -19.35
CA GLU A 514 31.20 21.91 -20.66
C GLU A 514 30.18 20.80 -20.88
N ALA A 515 30.58 19.54 -20.68
CA ALA A 515 29.67 18.39 -20.81
C ALA A 515 28.50 18.46 -19.82
N ALA A 516 28.74 18.92 -18.58
CA ALA A 516 27.67 19.12 -17.60
C ALA A 516 26.70 20.24 -18.03
N THR A 517 27.18 21.29 -18.70
CA THR A 517 26.36 22.38 -19.23
C THR A 517 25.52 21.91 -20.41
N GLU A 518 26.13 21.17 -21.34
CA GLU A 518 25.45 20.56 -22.48
C GLU A 518 24.33 19.61 -22.04
N LEU A 519 24.62 18.71 -21.09
CA LEU A 519 23.62 17.77 -20.56
C LEU A 519 22.43 18.48 -19.90
N ARG A 520 22.66 19.59 -19.17
CA ARG A 520 21.56 20.38 -18.60
C ARG A 520 20.71 21.02 -19.69
N GLN A 521 21.33 21.62 -20.71
CA GLN A 521 20.61 22.20 -21.84
C GLN A 521 19.77 21.15 -22.58
N GLN A 522 20.33 19.95 -22.80
CA GLN A 522 19.60 18.83 -23.41
C GLN A 522 18.41 18.38 -22.54
N LEU A 523 18.62 18.23 -21.23
CA LEU A 523 17.56 17.86 -20.28
C LEU A 523 16.43 18.90 -20.26
N ASP A 524 16.76 20.19 -20.20
CA ASP A 524 15.77 21.27 -20.21
C ASP A 524 15.02 21.35 -21.54
N ALA A 525 15.73 21.29 -22.67
CA ALA A 525 15.11 21.32 -23.99
C ALA A 525 14.19 20.10 -24.22
N SER A 526 14.47 18.97 -23.58
CA SER A 526 13.67 17.75 -23.68
C SER A 526 12.26 17.88 -23.09
N LYS A 527 12.04 18.85 -22.19
CA LYS A 527 10.72 19.17 -21.59
C LYS A 527 9.75 19.72 -22.64
N THR A 528 10.25 20.52 -23.58
CA THR A 528 9.45 21.12 -24.66
C THR A 528 9.56 20.37 -25.99
N ASN A 529 10.63 19.59 -26.18
CA ASN A 529 10.85 18.78 -27.37
C ASN A 529 11.22 17.34 -26.99
N PRO A 530 10.22 16.42 -26.91
CA PRO A 530 10.44 15.04 -26.52
C PRO A 530 11.44 14.27 -27.39
N THR A 531 11.70 14.70 -28.64
CA THR A 531 12.69 14.04 -29.51
C THR A 531 14.13 14.17 -28.98
N LEU A 532 14.41 15.20 -28.16
CA LEU A 532 15.72 15.41 -27.53
C LEU A 532 15.95 14.51 -26.31
N ARG A 533 14.92 13.82 -25.81
CA ARG A 533 15.08 12.86 -24.70
C ARG A 533 16.04 11.73 -25.07
N ASP A 534 15.95 11.22 -26.30
CA ASP A 534 16.85 10.17 -26.78
C ASP A 534 18.30 10.66 -26.84
N GLN A 535 18.54 11.89 -27.31
CA GLN A 535 19.87 12.48 -27.32
C GLN A 535 20.44 12.63 -25.91
N PHE A 536 19.67 13.20 -24.97
CA PHE A 536 20.09 13.30 -23.57
C PHE A 536 20.41 11.92 -23.00
N PHE A 537 19.51 10.94 -23.18
CA PHE A 537 19.66 9.61 -22.65
C PHE A 537 20.96 8.95 -23.14
N ARG A 538 21.24 8.98 -24.45
CA ARG A 538 22.47 8.41 -25.01
C ARG A 538 23.73 9.10 -24.47
N THR A 539 23.73 10.43 -24.40
CA THR A 539 24.88 11.19 -23.90
C THR A 539 25.13 10.93 -22.42
N PHE A 540 24.09 11.05 -21.58
CA PHE A 540 24.20 10.87 -20.13
C PHE A 540 24.57 9.43 -19.77
N SER A 541 23.85 8.44 -20.33
CA SER A 541 24.14 7.03 -20.10
C SER A 541 25.54 6.66 -20.60
N GLY A 542 25.95 7.10 -21.79
CA GLY A 542 27.29 6.84 -22.32
C GLY A 542 28.41 7.32 -21.38
N LYS A 543 28.27 8.51 -20.79
CA LYS A 543 29.23 9.04 -19.81
C LYS A 543 29.19 8.29 -18.48
N LEU A 544 28.01 7.91 -18.02
CA LEU A 544 27.86 7.17 -16.77
C LEU A 544 28.42 5.75 -16.89
N PHE A 545 28.00 5.02 -17.93
CA PHE A 545 28.40 3.62 -18.16
C PHE A 545 29.87 3.49 -18.60
N SER A 546 30.53 4.54 -19.08
CA SER A 546 31.98 4.51 -19.30
C SER A 546 32.80 4.38 -18.00
N THR A 547 32.17 4.51 -16.83
CA THR A 547 32.82 4.32 -15.53
C THR A 547 32.74 2.88 -15.00
N VAL A 548 31.97 2.04 -15.68
CA VAL A 548 31.75 0.66 -15.28
C VAL A 548 33.01 -0.18 -15.51
N ASP A 549 33.31 -1.08 -14.58
CA ASP A 549 34.46 -1.98 -14.68
C ASP A 549 34.23 -3.11 -15.70
N GLU A 550 35.25 -3.96 -15.90
CA GLU A 550 35.19 -5.13 -16.79
C GLU A 550 34.10 -6.15 -16.42
N ARG A 551 33.55 -6.07 -15.20
CA ARG A 551 32.51 -6.97 -14.69
C ARG A 551 31.11 -6.36 -14.77
N GLY A 552 30.98 -5.16 -15.31
CA GLY A 552 29.68 -4.49 -15.39
C GLY A 552 29.29 -3.75 -14.11
N ALA A 553 30.19 -3.56 -13.15
CA ALA A 553 29.90 -2.87 -11.90
C ALA A 553 30.40 -1.43 -11.84
N PHE A 554 29.63 -0.58 -11.15
CA PHE A 554 30.05 0.79 -10.85
C PHE A 554 31.06 0.84 -9.71
N PRO A 555 32.13 1.64 -9.82
CA PRO A 555 33.17 1.74 -8.80
C PRO A 555 32.62 2.37 -7.53
N LEU A 556 32.93 1.78 -6.38
CA LEU A 556 32.48 2.28 -5.07
C LEU A 556 32.91 3.73 -4.80
N GLY A 557 34.06 4.15 -5.35
CA GLY A 557 34.56 5.51 -5.28
C GLY A 557 33.60 6.54 -5.91
N LEU A 558 32.95 6.18 -7.02
CA LEU A 558 31.92 7.01 -7.65
C LEU A 558 30.66 7.05 -6.79
N ILE A 559 30.20 5.89 -6.31
CA ILE A 559 28.96 5.77 -5.52
C ILE A 559 29.05 6.57 -4.22
N ARG A 560 30.22 6.62 -3.58
CA ARG A 560 30.46 7.48 -2.41
C ARG A 560 30.22 8.96 -2.70
N ARG A 561 30.38 9.44 -3.95
CA ARG A 561 30.11 10.83 -4.34
C ARG A 561 28.62 11.19 -4.37
N PHE A 562 27.74 10.18 -4.41
CA PHE A 562 26.30 10.33 -4.27
C PHE A 562 25.85 10.45 -2.80
N SER A 563 26.77 10.31 -1.83
CA SER A 563 26.48 10.53 -0.42
C SER A 563 27.00 11.88 0.08
N ASP A 564 26.34 12.42 1.10
CA ASP A 564 26.84 13.55 1.88
C ASP A 564 27.64 13.12 3.12
N ARG A 565 27.45 11.88 3.64
CA ARG A 565 28.05 11.42 4.91
C ARG A 565 28.30 9.91 4.99
N ASP A 566 27.33 9.08 4.58
CA ASP A 566 27.35 7.61 4.72
C ASP A 566 27.24 6.89 3.35
N ILE A 567 28.09 5.89 3.12
CA ILE A 567 28.09 5.09 1.89
C ILE A 567 26.75 4.42 1.56
N HIS A 568 25.96 4.01 2.56
CA HIS A 568 24.64 3.40 2.34
C HIS A 568 23.65 4.40 1.72
N ARG A 569 23.76 5.68 2.10
CA ARG A 569 23.00 6.77 1.47
C ARG A 569 23.45 7.00 0.03
N GLY A 570 24.74 6.79 -0.26
CA GLY A 570 25.30 6.88 -1.61
C GLY A 570 24.72 5.85 -2.57
N ILE A 571 24.57 4.59 -2.14
CA ILE A 571 23.98 3.52 -2.94
C ILE A 571 22.53 3.83 -3.28
N GLY A 572 21.71 4.17 -2.27
CA GLY A 572 20.31 4.50 -2.49
C GLY A 572 20.13 5.71 -3.41
N ASN A 573 20.97 6.74 -3.26
CA ASN A 573 20.94 7.92 -4.14
C ASN A 573 21.37 7.59 -5.58
N PHE A 574 22.40 6.76 -5.74
CA PHE A 574 22.82 6.28 -7.05
C PHE A 574 21.72 5.47 -7.73
N GLN A 575 21.11 4.52 -7.03
CA GLN A 575 20.01 3.71 -7.55
C GLN A 575 18.78 4.55 -7.93
N ARG A 576 18.51 5.67 -7.23
CA ARG A 576 17.49 6.64 -7.63
C ARG A 576 17.81 7.32 -8.96
N VAL A 577 19.07 7.72 -9.16
CA VAL A 577 19.51 8.29 -10.44
C VAL A 577 19.41 7.26 -11.57
N MET A 578 19.75 6.00 -11.30
CA MET A 578 19.56 4.92 -12.27
C MET A 578 18.08 4.69 -12.60
N SER A 579 17.21 4.62 -11.60
CA SER A 579 15.77 4.45 -11.83
C SER A 579 15.15 5.66 -12.56
N ALA A 580 15.56 6.88 -12.21
CA ALA A 580 15.16 8.08 -12.96
C ALA A 580 15.62 8.02 -14.42
N LEU A 581 16.82 7.50 -14.68
CA LEU A 581 17.32 7.30 -16.04
C LEU A 581 16.50 6.26 -16.82
N ASP A 582 16.11 5.16 -16.18
CA ASP A 582 15.25 4.14 -16.79
C ASP A 582 13.85 4.70 -17.11
N GLN A 583 13.24 5.47 -16.20
CA GLN A 583 11.95 6.12 -16.45
C GLN A 583 12.05 7.17 -17.56
N PHE A 584 13.13 7.96 -17.58
CA PHE A 584 13.39 8.89 -18.67
C PHE A 584 13.55 8.17 -20.01
N ALA A 585 14.25 7.02 -20.03
CA ALA A 585 14.41 6.18 -21.21
C ALA A 585 13.07 5.61 -21.72
N ALA A 586 12.20 5.16 -20.80
CA ALA A 586 10.87 4.66 -21.14
C ALA A 586 10.01 5.70 -21.88
N LEU A 587 10.19 6.98 -21.53
CA LEU A 587 9.54 8.13 -22.17
C LEU A 587 10.28 8.64 -23.42
N ALA A 588 11.56 8.35 -23.56
CA ALA A 588 12.39 8.75 -24.70
C ALA A 588 12.25 7.82 -25.91
N LEU A 589 12.17 6.51 -25.66
CA LEU A 589 12.17 5.49 -26.69
C LEU A 589 10.80 5.38 -27.39
N THR A 590 10.80 5.06 -28.68
CA THR A 590 9.56 4.78 -29.42
C THR A 590 8.97 3.43 -28.98
N PRO A 591 7.65 3.19 -29.14
CA PRO A 591 7.07 1.87 -28.86
C PRO A 591 7.81 0.75 -29.60
N ALA A 592 8.12 0.97 -30.89
CA ALA A 592 8.89 0.02 -31.70
C ALA A 592 10.29 -0.29 -31.14
N ALA A 593 10.97 0.68 -30.52
CA ALA A 593 12.26 0.45 -29.87
C ALA A 593 12.15 -0.38 -28.59
N LEU A 594 10.97 -0.40 -27.98
CA LEU A 594 10.63 -1.22 -26.81
C LEU A 594 10.04 -2.58 -27.20
N ASP A 595 9.81 -2.87 -28.48
CA ASP A 595 9.24 -4.15 -28.92
C ASP A 595 10.23 -5.32 -28.78
N GLY A 596 9.69 -6.53 -28.65
CA GLY A 596 10.45 -7.76 -28.58
C GLY A 596 10.85 -8.20 -27.17
N PRO A 597 11.58 -9.33 -27.06
CA PRO A 597 11.91 -9.96 -25.80
C PRO A 597 12.99 -9.19 -25.02
N GLY A 598 13.09 -9.47 -23.73
CA GLY A 598 14.15 -8.97 -22.85
C GLY A 598 13.64 -8.25 -21.60
N HIS A 599 14.24 -8.55 -20.44
CA HIS A 599 13.82 -7.97 -19.16
C HIS A 599 13.88 -6.45 -19.11
N GLN A 600 14.91 -5.83 -19.70
CA GLN A 600 15.02 -4.37 -19.75
C GLN A 600 13.88 -3.74 -20.56
N ARG A 601 13.53 -4.31 -21.72
CA ARG A 601 12.42 -3.79 -22.52
C ARG A 601 11.08 -3.94 -21.81
N ALA A 602 10.84 -5.10 -21.18
CA ALA A 602 9.65 -5.30 -20.35
C ALA A 602 9.57 -4.29 -19.19
N HIS A 603 10.70 -4.03 -18.53
CA HIS A 603 10.82 -3.02 -17.47
C HIS A 603 10.48 -1.60 -17.96
N LEU A 604 11.04 -1.17 -19.10
CA LEU A 604 10.75 0.15 -19.67
C LEU A 604 9.30 0.25 -20.15
N ARG A 605 8.71 -0.82 -20.71
CA ARG A 605 7.28 -0.87 -21.05
C ARG A 605 6.39 -0.72 -19.82
N ALA A 606 6.75 -1.35 -18.69
CA ALA A 606 6.03 -1.19 -17.43
C ALA A 606 6.02 0.28 -16.95
N TYR A 607 7.15 0.99 -16.99
CA TYR A 607 7.17 2.43 -16.66
C TYR A 607 6.35 3.29 -17.62
N ARG A 608 6.38 2.97 -18.93
CA ARG A 608 5.57 3.70 -19.91
C ARG A 608 4.08 3.52 -19.65
N ARG A 609 3.64 2.30 -19.33
CA ARG A 609 2.25 2.02 -18.93
C ARG A 609 1.88 2.77 -17.66
N GLN A 610 2.71 2.72 -16.63
CA GLN A 610 2.49 3.46 -15.37
C GLN A 610 2.31 4.96 -15.63
N SER A 611 3.13 5.56 -16.49
CA SER A 611 3.02 6.99 -16.85
C SER A 611 1.72 7.32 -17.57
N ALA A 612 1.28 6.47 -18.51
CA ALA A 612 0.00 6.64 -19.18
C ALA A 612 -1.18 6.56 -18.19
N LEU A 613 -1.13 5.61 -17.26
CA LEU A 613 -2.17 5.44 -16.24
C LEU A 613 -2.27 6.66 -15.29
N ARG A 614 -1.16 7.37 -15.02
CA ARG A 614 -1.20 8.63 -14.26
C ARG A 614 -1.87 9.77 -15.04
N ALA A 615 -1.68 9.82 -16.37
CA ALA A 615 -2.42 10.75 -17.20
C ALA A 615 -3.93 10.45 -17.17
N ASP A 616 -4.31 9.17 -17.27
CA ASP A 616 -5.71 8.75 -17.16
C ASP A 616 -6.32 9.12 -15.79
N LEU A 617 -5.56 9.00 -14.69
CA LEU A 617 -5.99 9.45 -13.36
C LEU A 617 -6.26 10.95 -13.32
N VAL A 618 -5.40 11.76 -13.94
CA VAL A 618 -5.60 13.22 -14.04
C VAL A 618 -6.89 13.54 -14.79
N ASP A 619 -7.14 12.88 -15.91
CA ASP A 619 -8.36 13.06 -16.69
C ASP A 619 -9.60 12.61 -15.90
N GLN A 620 -9.52 11.48 -15.19
CA GLN A 620 -10.59 10.97 -14.33
C GLN A 620 -10.94 11.95 -13.21
N LEU A 621 -9.94 12.52 -12.53
CA LEU A 621 -10.15 13.50 -11.47
C LEU A 621 -10.68 14.83 -12.03
N GLY A 622 -10.16 15.28 -13.19
CA GLY A 622 -10.64 16.48 -13.87
C GLY A 622 -12.13 16.38 -14.28
N ALA A 623 -12.57 15.20 -14.73
CA ALA A 623 -13.97 14.93 -15.06
C ALA A 623 -14.92 15.03 -13.85
N LEU A 624 -14.39 15.05 -12.63
CA LEU A 624 -15.15 15.20 -11.38
C LEU A 624 -15.25 16.66 -10.90
N ASP A 625 -14.80 17.64 -11.70
CA ASP A 625 -14.70 19.07 -11.32
C ASP A 625 -13.71 19.31 -10.16
N ILE A 626 -12.65 18.49 -10.12
CA ILE A 626 -11.56 18.65 -9.14
C ILE A 626 -10.42 19.41 -9.81
N ARG A 627 -9.94 20.47 -9.16
CA ARG A 627 -8.79 21.21 -9.65
C ARG A 627 -7.52 20.37 -9.48
N ILE A 628 -6.76 20.21 -10.56
CA ILE A 628 -5.54 19.40 -10.52
C ILE A 628 -4.30 20.27 -10.31
N LYS A 629 -3.39 19.82 -9.43
CA LYS A 629 -2.05 20.35 -9.27
C LYS A 629 -1.01 19.23 -9.34
N ALA A 630 -0.19 19.26 -10.38
CA ALA A 630 1.00 18.42 -10.47
C ALA A 630 2.03 18.81 -9.39
N VAL A 631 2.60 17.81 -8.71
CA VAL A 631 3.63 17.97 -7.68
C VAL A 631 4.79 17.01 -7.97
N PRO A 632 6.04 17.50 -8.09
CA PRO A 632 7.20 16.63 -8.27
C PRO A 632 7.30 15.57 -7.18
N SER A 633 7.05 14.32 -7.55
CA SER A 633 7.06 13.14 -6.69
C SER A 633 7.42 11.92 -7.54
N PHE A 634 8.01 10.90 -6.93
CA PHE A 634 8.60 9.76 -7.60
C PHE A 634 8.28 8.47 -6.86
N SER A 635 7.36 7.66 -7.37
CA SER A 635 6.94 6.40 -6.76
C SER A 635 7.57 5.18 -7.46
N ASP A 636 8.53 4.54 -6.80
CA ASP A 636 9.33 3.42 -7.32
C ASP A 636 9.80 2.48 -6.18
N GLY A 637 8.84 1.99 -5.38
CA GLY A 637 9.10 1.09 -4.26
C GLY A 637 10.13 1.65 -3.27
N ALA A 638 11.20 0.90 -2.99
CA ALA A 638 12.27 1.28 -2.07
C ALA A 638 13.13 2.49 -2.54
N ARG A 639 12.93 2.95 -3.77
CA ARG A 639 13.67 4.09 -4.35
C ARG A 639 12.83 5.35 -4.44
N SER A 640 11.60 5.29 -3.93
CA SER A 640 10.68 6.41 -3.98
C SER A 640 11.24 7.70 -3.36
N ILE A 641 10.78 8.83 -3.90
CA ILE A 641 10.79 10.18 -3.33
C ILE A 641 9.32 10.66 -3.36
N THR A 642 8.50 10.14 -2.43
CA THR A 642 7.04 10.28 -2.45
C THR A 642 6.58 11.51 -1.68
N THR A 643 6.74 12.68 -2.28
CA THR A 643 6.44 13.97 -1.63
C THR A 643 4.94 14.21 -1.43
N ILE A 644 4.07 13.57 -2.21
CA ILE A 644 2.61 13.74 -2.07
C ILE A 644 1.98 12.88 -0.96
N ASN A 645 2.69 11.85 -0.48
CA ASN A 645 2.25 10.95 0.60
C ASN A 645 2.41 11.63 1.99
N GLY A 646 1.87 12.84 2.11
CA GLY A 646 1.91 13.68 3.30
C GLY A 646 0.59 13.77 4.02
N VAL A 647 0.59 14.45 5.16
CA VAL A 647 -0.59 14.55 6.04
C VAL A 647 -1.17 15.95 5.98
N GLN A 648 -2.46 16.04 5.66
CA GLN A 648 -3.22 17.28 5.60
C GLN A 648 -3.89 17.55 6.95
N VAL A 649 -3.60 18.70 7.56
CA VAL A 649 -4.30 19.18 8.77
C VAL A 649 -4.67 20.65 8.63
N ARG A 650 -5.56 21.15 9.48
CA ARG A 650 -5.89 22.58 9.50
C ARG A 650 -4.64 23.42 9.79
N GLY A 651 -4.36 24.38 8.89
CA GLY A 651 -3.23 25.30 8.99
C GLY A 651 -1.83 24.71 8.70
N ALA A 652 -1.74 23.42 8.34
CA ALA A 652 -0.47 22.84 7.89
C ALA A 652 -0.63 21.70 6.88
N TYR A 653 0.37 21.55 6.02
CA TYR A 653 0.62 20.32 5.28
C TYR A 653 1.96 19.76 5.74
N LEU A 654 1.96 18.54 6.24
CA LEU A 654 3.16 17.84 6.65
C LEU A 654 3.75 17.13 5.43
N LEU A 655 4.73 17.78 4.81
CA LEU A 655 5.39 17.32 3.59
C LEU A 655 6.43 16.25 3.93
N PRO A 656 6.29 14.99 3.48
CA PRO A 656 7.35 14.01 3.59
C PRO A 656 8.53 14.46 2.75
N THR A 657 9.70 14.54 3.38
CA THR A 657 10.96 14.84 2.70
C THR A 657 11.95 13.71 2.87
N TYR A 658 12.77 13.53 1.84
CA TYR A 658 13.85 12.56 1.87
C TYR A 658 15.18 13.22 2.29
N GLY A 659 15.44 14.43 1.79
CA GLY A 659 16.66 15.19 2.02
C GLY A 659 17.88 14.66 1.28
N GLY A 660 19.06 15.15 1.66
CA GLY A 660 20.34 14.75 1.07
C GLY A 660 20.54 15.20 -0.39
N LYS A 661 21.70 14.86 -0.95
CA LYS A 661 22.19 15.42 -2.22
C LYS A 661 21.27 15.31 -3.44
N ILE A 662 20.57 14.18 -3.58
CA ILE A 662 19.71 13.92 -4.76
C ILE A 662 18.28 14.42 -4.52
N ALA A 663 17.64 13.96 -3.44
CA ALA A 663 16.21 14.17 -3.26
C ALA A 663 15.83 15.57 -2.78
N SER A 664 16.75 16.34 -2.17
CA SER A 664 16.45 17.71 -1.69
C SER A 664 15.95 18.64 -2.80
N ALA A 665 16.36 18.44 -4.06
CA ALA A 665 15.86 19.22 -5.18
C ALA A 665 14.38 18.93 -5.48
N VAL A 666 13.98 17.66 -5.37
CA VAL A 666 12.58 17.21 -5.50
C VAL A 666 11.77 17.72 -4.32
N ASP A 667 12.26 17.55 -3.09
CA ASP A 667 11.60 18.05 -1.86
C ASP A 667 11.31 19.55 -1.95
N ALA A 668 12.31 20.35 -2.33
CA ALA A 668 12.16 21.80 -2.47
C ALA A 668 11.18 22.20 -3.58
N ALA A 669 11.16 21.46 -4.70
CA ALA A 669 10.22 21.71 -5.79
C ALA A 669 8.78 21.34 -5.40
N ALA A 670 8.60 20.21 -4.71
CA ALA A 670 7.32 19.80 -4.16
C ALA A 670 6.79 20.81 -3.15
N LYS A 671 7.64 21.27 -2.21
CA LYS A 671 7.31 22.33 -1.25
C LYS A 671 6.77 23.59 -1.95
N ARG A 672 7.49 24.09 -2.95
CA ARG A 672 7.03 25.25 -3.75
C ARG A 672 5.71 24.98 -4.47
N ALA A 673 5.50 23.77 -4.99
CA ALA A 673 4.27 23.39 -5.66
C ALA A 673 3.07 23.44 -4.69
N PHE A 674 3.22 22.92 -3.46
CA PHE A 674 2.22 23.04 -2.40
C PHE A 674 2.01 24.49 -1.97
N GLU A 675 3.07 25.22 -1.60
CA GLU A 675 2.98 26.62 -1.17
C GLU A 675 2.27 27.51 -2.21
N SER A 676 2.53 27.28 -3.50
CA SER A 676 1.89 28.05 -4.59
C SER A 676 0.37 27.91 -4.67
N VAL A 677 -0.19 26.82 -4.12
CA VAL A 677 -1.63 26.55 -4.12
C VAL A 677 -2.25 26.82 -2.76
N LEU A 678 -1.59 26.38 -1.69
CA LEU A 678 -2.14 26.44 -0.34
C LEU A 678 -2.14 27.87 0.23
N GLY A 679 -1.22 28.73 -0.22
CA GLY A 679 -1.08 30.11 0.26
C GLY A 679 -0.59 30.21 1.70
N ASP A 680 -0.57 31.44 2.24
CA ASP A 680 0.08 31.75 3.52
C ASP A 680 -0.64 31.20 4.75
N GLU A 681 -1.91 30.81 4.60
CA GLU A 681 -2.73 30.26 5.70
C GLU A 681 -2.34 28.83 6.08
N VAL A 682 -1.61 28.12 5.21
CA VAL A 682 -1.23 26.73 5.42
C VAL A 682 0.29 26.60 5.34
N ARG A 683 0.89 26.28 6.48
CA ARG A 683 2.34 26.08 6.54
C ARG A 683 2.71 24.73 5.93
N VAL A 684 3.64 24.72 4.98
CA VAL A 684 4.24 23.47 4.49
C VAL A 684 5.43 23.11 5.37
N ILE A 685 5.25 22.09 6.22
CA ILE A 685 6.22 21.67 7.24
C ILE A 685 6.89 20.38 6.77
N GLU A 686 8.20 20.42 6.59
CA GLU A 686 9.00 19.29 6.13
C GLU A 686 9.20 18.27 7.26
N ILE A 687 8.85 17.01 7.00
CA ILE A 687 9.04 15.87 7.90
C ILE A 687 9.97 14.88 7.22
N GLN A 688 11.14 14.65 7.81
CA GLN A 688 12.18 13.84 7.22
C GLN A 688 11.87 12.36 7.46
N CYS A 689 11.48 11.65 6.41
CA CYS A 689 11.04 10.26 6.49
C CYS A 689 11.71 9.35 5.45
N ALA A 690 12.98 9.63 5.12
CA ALA A 690 13.72 8.91 4.08
C ALA A 690 13.79 7.39 4.30
N GLU A 691 13.98 6.93 5.54
CA GLU A 691 13.98 5.50 5.85
C GLU A 691 12.60 4.86 5.62
N SER A 692 11.51 5.56 5.91
CA SER A 692 10.17 5.11 5.57
C SER A 692 10.00 4.98 4.06
N GLN A 693 10.47 5.96 3.30
CA GLN A 693 10.47 5.94 1.82
C GLN A 693 11.29 4.80 1.24
N ARG A 694 12.41 4.42 1.87
CA ARG A 694 13.19 3.23 1.48
C ARG A 694 12.44 1.91 1.72
N ARG A 695 11.42 1.91 2.56
CA ARG A 695 10.61 0.74 2.92
C ARG A 695 9.27 0.71 2.20
N SER A 696 9.14 1.47 1.12
CA SER A 696 7.90 1.55 0.34
C SER A 696 6.72 2.08 1.16
N GLY A 697 6.96 3.10 2.00
CA GLY A 697 5.92 3.93 2.65
C GLY A 697 6.36 5.40 2.70
N ALA A 698 5.50 6.33 3.09
CA ALA A 698 5.97 7.68 3.47
C ALA A 698 5.27 8.15 4.76
N LEU A 699 5.12 9.47 4.94
CA LEU A 699 4.55 10.02 6.16
C LEU A 699 3.08 9.60 6.33
N HIS A 700 2.27 9.69 5.26
CA HIS A 700 0.86 9.36 5.31
C HIS A 700 0.64 7.89 5.67
N CYS A 701 1.36 6.96 5.03
CA CYS A 701 1.30 5.54 5.40
C CYS A 701 1.65 5.30 6.89
N SER A 702 2.54 6.11 7.45
CA SER A 702 3.07 5.95 8.81
C SER A 702 2.18 6.51 9.92
N VAL A 703 1.18 7.32 9.58
CA VAL A 703 0.45 8.14 10.56
C VAL A 703 -1.05 8.11 10.29
N ALA A 704 -1.83 7.65 11.27
CA ALA A 704 -3.28 7.86 11.27
C ALA A 704 -3.61 9.14 12.05
N THR A 705 -4.44 10.01 11.47
CA THR A 705 -4.75 11.34 12.02
C THR A 705 -6.18 11.42 12.53
N TYR A 706 -6.37 11.78 13.80
CA TYR A 706 -7.69 11.95 14.39
C TYR A 706 -8.08 13.44 14.46
N PRO A 707 -9.27 13.79 13.97
CA PRO A 707 -9.68 15.18 13.87
C PRO A 707 -10.11 15.77 15.22
N GLU A 708 -10.01 17.08 15.34
CA GLU A 708 -10.71 17.87 16.34
C GLU A 708 -12.20 17.71 16.15
N LEU A 709 -12.86 17.25 17.20
CA LEU A 709 -14.28 17.02 17.20
C LEU A 709 -14.92 18.36 17.54
N LEU A 710 -15.35 19.08 16.50
CA LEU A 710 -16.20 20.24 16.71
C LEU A 710 -17.50 19.71 17.32
N PHE A 711 -17.84 20.18 18.52
CA PHE A 711 -19.20 20.06 19.01
C PHE A 711 -20.06 20.86 18.03
N GLU A 712 -20.75 20.17 17.13
CA GLU A 712 -21.97 20.73 16.58
C GLU A 712 -22.94 20.81 17.75
N PRO A 713 -23.30 22.01 18.24
CA PRO A 713 -24.40 22.10 19.19
C PRO A 713 -25.58 21.44 18.49
N THR A 714 -26.08 20.35 19.07
CA THR A 714 -27.28 19.69 18.57
C THR A 714 -28.37 20.75 18.52
N SER A 715 -28.70 21.23 17.33
CA SER A 715 -29.80 22.16 17.11
C SER A 715 -31.10 21.38 17.27
N LYS A 716 -31.46 21.13 18.52
CA LYS A 716 -32.80 20.72 18.96
C LYS A 716 -33.05 21.27 20.36
N ASP A 717 -33.51 22.52 20.39
CA ASP A 717 -34.77 22.86 21.06
C ASP A 717 -35.67 23.55 20.02
#